data_AF-A0A5N6ZET0-F1
#
_entry.id   AF-A0A5N6ZET0-F1
#
_cell.length_a   1.000
_cell.length_b   1.000
_cell.length_c   1.000
_cell.angle_alpha   90.00
_cell.angle_beta   90.00
_cell.angle_gamma   90.00
#
_symmetry.space_group_name_H-M   'P 1'
#
loop_
_entity.id
_entity.type
_entity.pdbx_description
1 polymer ?
#
loop_
_entity_poly.entity_id
_entity_poly.type
_entity_poly.pdbx_seq_one_letter_code
_entity_poly.pdbx_strand_id
1 'polypeptide(L)'
;MVVNHRPPPAYTAPPDSTVHATSEVYRSISKTASDVSQRTLETSFTIRPCSGQAWVVPAGHICRLTTPKGPQVGDLNIWNAKNPRERLWAARTRQIHASHVSVGDRLWSNLPYLRPLVTITGDSLGGGQLHEALDADGKRTNGFGTTQWGGRVHDLLGTRCDPYVNLLMGGESFDFHCHSNLTRSVVPFGLTELDIHDVLNVFQVTGLDGEGKYFMETSPAKAGEYFEFFAEVDVLCALSACPGGDLSNWGWEEKGEMGATTRPLGVEVYKLNDPKVLENWKEPEFPQYKGMHAVEAFIIVQDRWPIGGDKSRRRFESPRASPQFVTPNKHMEQNRDSEKGVTVHEGTEDDVQQSHDDIYNIRPWNNPLDKLQSTVSTLGGVDEDPGLRRPGDFKQTQVFRGRTLLWLAYQSVGVIYGDIGTSPLYVYSSTFSEAPSRQDLIGVLSIVIWSLIMMVTVKYILVILRADNDGEGGTFSTYSLLSRYMNITHRDPRETSLVQMKRHMTDDLERTSRHVRHRLESSIIAKCLLKVMGVLAVTMVLADGLLTPAQSVLGAVQGIEVVSPNISKGTIIGVTDAILVALFLIQPLGITKLTFAFAPIVIIWLGFNAVFGIYNLANYDAGVFKAFNPGYAFDFLARHGEQGWRMLSGTLLAFTGVEALFADIGAFSRRAIQISWLGCAFPCLLLAYIGQAAYISVHPEAYSNPFFKSAPPGTVYPALVIAILAAVVASQAIITATFQIKVVHTSNIFHGQLYIPIVNWLLMIGTILVASIYNNTTSLGNAYGVCVMFVTFFDTCMVSLAAMFVWRISPFIVFLPWLFIACLDGAYLSSSLMKVPTGAWFTLALATVLAILFLIWRFGKEQQWLAEAEDRFPTSHFVSKDPDGQIRLTDRFGGTPLSKSKGLGIFFDKAGETTPIVFSQFILKLTSMPAVIIFFHLRPIETPSVLAEERYTVSRLAVPDCYRLVVRYGYNDEIITPDLANTITQQVRRYLVKRAYDQADPSTGTPDTVTNKSHSSSVDQISTSVTAESATAGRERYNSSLAKLEDAYSHGVIYITGKEQMRIKRSKNYLRRVVLWIFLWIRENTRAKISSLGLQTEKVIEVGFLKDI
;
A
#
# COMPACT_ATOMS: atom_id res chain seq x y z
N MET A 1 -39.69 12.61 26.30
CA MET A 1 -41.04 12.49 25.69
C MET A 1 -40.91 11.54 24.51
N VAL A 2 -41.49 10.35 24.59
CA VAL A 2 -41.57 9.46 23.42
C VAL A 2 -42.65 10.05 22.53
N VAL A 3 -42.20 10.50 21.38
CA VAL A 3 -43.00 11.24 20.43
C VAL A 3 -43.83 10.21 19.66
N ASN A 4 -45.14 10.14 19.94
CA ASN A 4 -46.08 9.10 19.49
C ASN A 4 -46.49 9.18 18.00
N HIS A 5 -45.73 9.87 17.15
CA HIS A 5 -46.03 9.95 15.73
C HIS A 5 -45.13 9.02 14.92
N ARG A 6 -45.74 8.28 14.00
CA ARG A 6 -45.04 7.45 13.01
C ARG A 6 -44.05 8.34 12.25
N PRO A 7 -42.75 8.00 12.21
CA PRO A 7 -41.77 8.79 11.47
C PRO A 7 -42.15 8.89 9.99
N PRO A 8 -42.01 10.07 9.35
CA PRO A 8 -42.22 10.20 7.92
C PRO A 8 -41.12 9.44 7.14
N PRO A 9 -41.38 9.05 5.87
CA PRO A 9 -40.36 8.48 5.00
C PRO A 9 -39.15 9.42 4.82
N ALA A 10 -37.94 8.86 4.76
CA ALA A 10 -36.70 9.63 4.68
C ALA A 10 -36.50 10.34 3.33
N TYR A 11 -37.08 9.81 2.25
CA TYR A 11 -37.07 10.39 0.92
C TYR A 11 -38.52 10.57 0.47
N THR A 12 -38.95 11.83 0.36
CA THR A 12 -40.23 12.18 -0.23
C THR A 12 -39.94 13.08 -1.42
N ALA A 13 -40.36 12.65 -2.61
CA ALA A 13 -40.17 13.43 -3.82
C ALA A 13 -41.10 14.66 -3.80
N PRO A 14 -40.60 15.87 -4.09
CA PRO A 14 -41.46 17.04 -4.30
C PRO A 14 -42.49 16.79 -5.42
N PRO A 15 -43.65 17.47 -5.43
CA PRO A 15 -44.67 17.30 -6.48
C PRO A 15 -44.13 17.48 -7.92
N ASP A 16 -43.17 18.39 -8.12
CA ASP A 16 -42.57 18.68 -9.43
C ASP A 16 -41.34 17.81 -9.75
N SER A 17 -41.13 16.72 -9.01
CA SER A 17 -39.94 15.86 -9.14
C SER A 17 -40.06 14.87 -10.28
N THR A 18 -38.95 14.66 -11.01
CA THR A 18 -38.83 13.60 -12.04
C THR A 18 -38.53 12.22 -11.46
N VAL A 19 -38.49 12.08 -10.13
CA VAL A 19 -38.15 10.83 -9.44
C VAL A 19 -39.12 9.71 -9.79
N HIS A 20 -40.41 10.01 -9.92
CA HIS A 20 -41.40 9.07 -10.44
C HIS A 20 -41.69 9.37 -11.91
N ALA A 21 -41.98 8.34 -12.68
CA ALA A 21 -42.30 8.45 -14.10
C ALA A 21 -43.79 8.70 -14.33
N THR A 22 -44.31 9.81 -13.83
CA THR A 22 -45.75 10.16 -13.89
C THR A 22 -46.10 11.10 -15.05
N SER A 23 -45.10 11.56 -15.82
CA SER A 23 -45.31 12.48 -16.95
C SER A 23 -46.06 11.84 -18.12
N GLU A 24 -46.70 12.67 -18.95
CA GLU A 24 -47.49 12.20 -20.09
C GLU A 24 -46.66 11.42 -21.12
N VAL A 25 -45.34 11.65 -21.17
CA VAL A 25 -44.41 10.90 -22.02
C VAL A 25 -44.42 9.42 -21.66
N TYR A 26 -44.29 9.05 -20.39
CA TYR A 26 -44.30 7.65 -19.97
C TYR A 26 -45.69 7.02 -20.07
N ARG A 27 -46.77 7.80 -19.91
CA ARG A 27 -48.13 7.33 -20.23
C ARG A 27 -48.28 7.03 -21.72
N SER A 28 -47.74 7.88 -22.58
CA SER A 28 -47.75 7.68 -24.04
C SER A 28 -46.94 6.44 -24.44
N ILE A 29 -45.73 6.27 -23.88
CA ILE A 29 -44.93 5.06 -24.04
C ILE A 29 -45.71 3.82 -23.60
N SER A 30 -46.38 3.87 -22.44
CA SER A 30 -47.16 2.74 -21.94
C SER A 30 -48.40 2.42 -22.79
N LYS A 31 -49.11 3.44 -23.31
CA LYS A 31 -50.28 3.26 -24.21
C LYS A 31 -49.94 2.49 -25.49
N THR A 32 -48.68 2.48 -25.91
CA THR A 32 -48.24 1.67 -27.07
C THR A 32 -48.38 0.16 -26.83
N ALA A 33 -48.53 -0.30 -25.58
CA ALA A 33 -48.83 -1.70 -25.28
C ALA A 33 -50.22 -2.13 -25.78
N SER A 34 -51.16 -1.18 -25.91
CA SER A 34 -52.55 -1.44 -26.28
C SER A 34 -52.75 -1.60 -27.79
N ASP A 35 -51.75 -1.24 -28.60
CA ASP A 35 -51.77 -1.35 -30.05
C ASP A 35 -50.48 -2.03 -30.56
N VAL A 36 -50.64 -3.26 -31.04
CA VAL A 36 -49.52 -4.09 -31.54
C VAL A 36 -48.78 -3.41 -32.70
N SER A 37 -49.42 -2.54 -33.48
CA SER A 37 -48.78 -1.84 -34.60
C SER A 37 -47.77 -0.77 -34.14
N GLN A 38 -47.81 -0.35 -32.87
CA GLN A 38 -46.93 0.69 -32.31
C GLN A 38 -45.58 0.14 -31.84
N ARG A 39 -45.44 -1.17 -31.67
CA ARG A 39 -44.23 -1.84 -31.16
C ARG A 39 -43.75 -2.91 -32.14
N THR A 40 -42.49 -2.82 -32.56
CA THR A 40 -41.84 -3.89 -33.33
C THR A 40 -41.00 -4.76 -32.40
N LEU A 41 -41.24 -6.07 -32.36
CA LEU A 41 -40.44 -7.02 -31.60
C LEU A 41 -39.08 -7.22 -32.28
N GLU A 42 -37.99 -6.85 -31.62
CA GLU A 42 -36.63 -6.99 -32.16
C GLU A 42 -35.93 -8.25 -31.66
N THR A 43 -36.18 -8.66 -30.42
CA THR A 43 -35.53 -9.83 -29.82
C THR A 43 -36.51 -10.54 -28.89
N SER A 44 -36.59 -11.87 -28.98
CA SER A 44 -37.35 -12.70 -28.05
C SER A 44 -36.64 -14.02 -27.81
N PHE A 45 -36.50 -14.40 -26.54
CA PHE A 45 -35.93 -15.70 -26.15
C PHE A 45 -36.40 -16.12 -24.75
N THR A 46 -36.16 -17.38 -24.41
CA THR A 46 -36.46 -17.94 -23.09
C THR A 46 -35.20 -18.35 -22.36
N ILE A 47 -35.06 -17.93 -21.11
CA ILE A 47 -34.01 -18.35 -20.19
C ILE A 47 -34.42 -19.67 -19.56
N ARG A 48 -33.55 -20.68 -19.70
CA ARG A 48 -33.83 -22.02 -19.15
C ARG A 48 -33.85 -21.98 -17.61
N PRO A 49 -34.61 -22.89 -16.96
CA PRO A 49 -34.56 -23.04 -15.50
C PRO A 49 -33.11 -23.19 -14.99
N CYS A 50 -32.81 -22.63 -13.82
CA CYS A 50 -31.50 -22.70 -13.17
C CYS A 50 -30.34 -22.21 -14.05
N SER A 51 -30.59 -21.23 -14.91
CA SER A 51 -29.58 -20.62 -15.77
C SER A 51 -29.79 -19.11 -15.87
N GLY A 52 -28.87 -18.42 -16.52
CA GLY A 52 -29.01 -16.99 -16.80
C GLY A 52 -28.57 -16.66 -18.22
N GLN A 53 -29.05 -15.55 -18.73
CA GLN A 53 -28.65 -15.00 -20.03
C GLN A 53 -28.54 -13.48 -19.93
N ALA A 54 -27.59 -12.89 -20.66
CA ALA A 54 -27.41 -11.45 -20.76
C ALA A 54 -27.67 -10.95 -22.19
N TRP A 55 -28.19 -9.74 -22.32
CA TRP A 55 -28.57 -9.11 -23.58
C TRP A 55 -28.59 -7.58 -23.46
N VAL A 56 -28.47 -6.88 -24.58
CA VAL A 56 -28.50 -5.41 -24.62
C VAL A 56 -29.90 -4.92 -24.98
N VAL A 57 -30.35 -3.85 -24.32
CA VAL A 57 -31.57 -3.11 -24.62
C VAL A 57 -31.17 -1.66 -24.93
N PRO A 58 -31.35 -1.18 -26.17
CA PRO A 58 -31.00 0.20 -26.53
C PRO A 58 -31.87 1.23 -25.79
N ALA A 59 -31.35 2.44 -25.61
CA ALA A 59 -32.11 3.56 -25.07
C ALA A 59 -33.33 3.85 -25.95
N GLY A 60 -34.51 4.05 -25.35
CA GLY A 60 -35.76 4.26 -26.09
C GLY A 60 -36.55 2.99 -26.40
N HIS A 61 -36.00 1.81 -26.10
CA HIS A 61 -36.68 0.52 -26.28
C HIS A 61 -37.39 0.06 -25.00
N ILE A 62 -38.29 -0.91 -25.16
CA ILE A 62 -39.01 -1.55 -24.07
C ILE A 62 -38.52 -2.99 -23.93
N CYS A 63 -38.24 -3.42 -22.71
CA CYS A 63 -37.94 -4.80 -22.38
C CYS A 63 -39.03 -5.36 -21.46
N ARG A 64 -39.57 -6.52 -21.83
CA ARG A 64 -40.59 -7.24 -21.08
C ARG A 64 -40.05 -8.60 -20.65
N LEU A 65 -40.13 -8.86 -19.35
CA LEU A 65 -39.83 -10.14 -18.74
C LEU A 65 -41.15 -10.89 -18.51
N THR A 66 -41.25 -12.17 -18.85
CA THR A 66 -42.51 -12.93 -18.76
C THR A 66 -42.34 -14.28 -18.08
N THR A 67 -43.45 -14.85 -17.60
CA THR A 67 -43.52 -16.20 -17.01
C THR A 67 -44.25 -17.16 -17.97
N PRO A 68 -43.63 -17.63 -19.07
CA PRO A 68 -44.33 -18.32 -20.15
C PRO A 68 -45.00 -19.65 -19.75
N LYS A 69 -44.46 -20.34 -18.73
CA LYS A 69 -44.94 -21.68 -18.32
C LYS A 69 -45.53 -21.73 -16.91
N GLY A 70 -45.74 -20.59 -16.26
CA GLY A 70 -46.20 -20.53 -14.85
C GLY A 70 -45.19 -19.82 -13.94
N PRO A 71 -45.43 -19.80 -12.62
CA PRO A 71 -44.66 -19.01 -11.67
C PRO A 71 -43.17 -19.40 -11.66
N GLN A 72 -42.32 -18.39 -11.74
CA GLN A 72 -40.87 -18.49 -11.64
C GLN A 72 -40.35 -17.12 -11.22
N VAL A 73 -39.51 -17.07 -10.20
CA VAL A 73 -38.83 -15.83 -9.81
C VAL A 73 -37.53 -15.64 -10.58
N GLY A 74 -37.13 -14.39 -10.79
CA GLY A 74 -35.93 -14.08 -11.55
C GLY A 74 -35.08 -12.97 -10.96
N ASP A 75 -33.77 -13.17 -10.98
CA ASP A 75 -32.81 -12.23 -10.42
C ASP A 75 -32.21 -11.38 -11.54
N LEU A 76 -32.53 -10.09 -11.57
CA LEU A 76 -32.15 -9.15 -12.63
C LEU A 76 -30.98 -8.25 -12.20
N ASN A 77 -29.94 -8.18 -13.03
CA ASN A 77 -28.91 -7.15 -12.99
C ASN A 77 -28.98 -6.27 -14.24
N ILE A 78 -28.62 -4.99 -14.08
CA ILE A 78 -28.65 -3.99 -15.15
C ILE A 78 -27.39 -3.14 -15.06
N TRP A 79 -26.67 -3.02 -16.17
CA TRP A 79 -25.54 -2.13 -16.35
C TRP A 79 -25.84 -1.14 -17.46
N ASN A 80 -25.15 -0.01 -17.48
CA ASN A 80 -25.01 0.74 -18.73
C ASN A 80 -24.18 -0.10 -19.72
N ALA A 81 -24.70 -0.31 -20.93
CA ALA A 81 -24.09 -1.16 -21.94
C ALA A 81 -22.69 -0.70 -22.39
N LYS A 82 -22.41 0.61 -22.28
CA LYS A 82 -21.13 1.21 -22.67
C LYS A 82 -20.19 1.45 -21.48
N ASN A 83 -20.71 1.39 -20.24
CA ASN A 83 -19.95 1.65 -19.03
C ASN A 83 -20.40 0.73 -17.89
N PRO A 84 -19.81 -0.47 -17.73
CA PRO A 84 -20.21 -1.42 -16.71
C PRO A 84 -19.92 -0.97 -15.27
N ARG A 85 -19.22 0.15 -15.06
CA ARG A 85 -19.09 0.77 -13.74
C ARG A 85 -20.38 1.48 -13.31
N GLU A 86 -21.22 1.88 -14.27
CA GLU A 86 -22.58 2.37 -14.04
C GLU A 86 -23.55 1.19 -14.07
N ARG A 87 -24.17 0.89 -12.92
CA ARG A 87 -25.04 -0.29 -12.74
C ARG A 87 -26.14 -0.04 -11.73
N LEU A 88 -27.15 -0.90 -11.72
CA LEU A 88 -28.28 -0.83 -10.80
C LEU A 88 -27.79 -0.78 -9.35
N TRP A 89 -28.32 0.18 -8.60
CA TRP A 89 -28.09 0.33 -7.18
C TRP A 89 -29.37 0.05 -6.40
N ALA A 90 -29.61 -1.23 -6.11
CA ALA A 90 -30.81 -1.72 -5.43
C ALA A 90 -31.06 -0.97 -4.10
N ALA A 91 -30.02 -0.80 -3.29
CA ALA A 91 -30.13 -0.11 -2.00
C ALA A 91 -30.62 1.35 -2.11
N ARG A 92 -30.17 2.10 -3.13
CA ARG A 92 -30.60 3.49 -3.33
C ARG A 92 -31.97 3.57 -3.97
N THR A 93 -32.26 2.69 -4.92
CA THR A 93 -33.60 2.53 -5.50
C THR A 93 -34.62 2.25 -4.41
N ARG A 94 -34.28 1.38 -3.45
CA ARG A 94 -35.09 1.07 -2.28
C ARG A 94 -35.35 2.27 -1.37
N GLN A 95 -34.35 3.11 -1.18
CA GLN A 95 -34.48 4.32 -0.37
C GLN A 95 -35.33 5.39 -1.03
N ILE A 96 -35.22 5.55 -2.36
CA ILE A 96 -35.96 6.55 -3.14
C ILE A 96 -37.43 6.14 -3.34
N HIS A 97 -37.67 4.86 -3.64
CA HIS A 97 -39.00 4.32 -3.92
C HIS A 97 -39.55 3.54 -2.72
N ALA A 98 -39.27 2.24 -2.65
CA ALA A 98 -39.68 1.36 -1.57
C ALA A 98 -38.86 0.06 -1.59
N SER A 99 -39.02 -0.80 -0.58
CA SER A 99 -38.45 -2.16 -0.57
C SER A 99 -38.80 -2.99 -1.81
N HIS A 100 -39.94 -2.67 -2.44
CA HIS A 100 -40.46 -3.33 -3.61
C HIS A 100 -40.89 -2.29 -4.64
N VAL A 101 -40.59 -2.52 -5.90
CA VAL A 101 -40.85 -1.58 -6.99
C VAL A 101 -41.95 -2.07 -7.91
N SER A 102 -42.66 -1.15 -8.53
CA SER A 102 -43.66 -1.48 -9.55
C SER A 102 -43.83 -0.29 -10.48
N VAL A 103 -44.91 -0.28 -11.27
CA VAL A 103 -45.14 0.71 -12.33
C VAL A 103 -44.99 2.14 -11.84
N GLY A 104 -44.30 2.96 -12.64
CA GLY A 104 -43.97 4.36 -12.33
C GLY A 104 -42.69 4.56 -11.51
N ASP A 105 -42.12 3.50 -10.91
CA ASP A 105 -40.81 3.56 -10.26
C ASP A 105 -39.68 3.45 -11.28
N ARG A 106 -38.50 3.95 -10.88
CA ARG A 106 -37.28 3.95 -11.68
C ARG A 106 -36.22 3.10 -11.01
N LEU A 107 -35.42 2.41 -11.79
CA LEU A 107 -34.26 1.68 -11.30
C LEU A 107 -33.01 2.54 -11.47
N TRP A 108 -32.40 2.95 -10.35
CA TRP A 108 -31.36 3.98 -10.33
C TRP A 108 -29.95 3.39 -10.41
N SER A 109 -29.04 4.07 -11.11
CA SER A 109 -27.62 3.72 -11.13
C SER A 109 -26.87 4.11 -9.86
N ASN A 110 -25.72 3.49 -9.63
CA ASN A 110 -24.81 3.75 -8.52
C ASN A 110 -24.10 5.11 -8.64
N LEU A 111 -23.47 5.55 -7.54
CA LEU A 111 -22.61 6.75 -7.56
C LEU A 111 -21.34 6.51 -8.39
N PRO A 112 -20.82 7.55 -9.07
CA PRO A 112 -21.29 8.94 -9.07
C PRO A 112 -22.42 9.24 -10.06
N TYR A 113 -22.93 8.24 -10.77
CA TYR A 113 -23.82 8.41 -11.91
C TYR A 113 -25.26 8.75 -11.52
N LEU A 114 -25.80 8.09 -10.48
CA LEU A 114 -27.12 8.32 -9.87
C LEU A 114 -28.18 8.91 -10.84
N ARG A 115 -28.52 8.15 -11.87
CA ARG A 115 -29.58 8.47 -12.83
C ARG A 115 -30.45 7.23 -13.12
N PRO A 116 -31.66 7.39 -13.65
CA PRO A 116 -32.49 6.26 -14.05
C PRO A 116 -31.81 5.45 -15.16
N LEU A 117 -31.67 4.14 -14.97
CA LEU A 117 -31.26 3.20 -16.02
C LEU A 117 -32.47 2.73 -16.82
N VAL A 118 -33.54 2.40 -16.10
CA VAL A 118 -34.81 1.97 -16.68
C VAL A 118 -35.98 2.47 -15.85
N THR A 119 -37.15 2.53 -16.47
CA THR A 119 -38.41 2.96 -15.86
C THR A 119 -39.47 1.89 -16.05
N ILE A 120 -40.15 1.49 -14.98
CA ILE A 120 -41.14 0.42 -15.04
C ILE A 120 -42.43 0.96 -15.68
N THR A 121 -42.76 0.47 -16.87
CA THR A 121 -43.92 0.92 -17.67
C THR A 121 -45.08 -0.06 -17.65
N GLY A 122 -44.87 -1.27 -17.16
CA GLY A 122 -45.95 -2.23 -16.94
C GLY A 122 -45.55 -3.33 -15.96
N ASP A 123 -46.50 -3.78 -15.18
CA ASP A 123 -46.36 -4.86 -14.20
C ASP A 123 -47.74 -5.47 -14.03
N SER A 124 -47.93 -6.68 -14.54
CA SER A 124 -49.24 -7.34 -14.49
C SER A 124 -49.66 -7.69 -13.07
N LEU A 125 -48.71 -7.95 -12.17
CA LEU A 125 -48.98 -8.11 -10.74
C LEU A 125 -49.21 -6.74 -10.08
N GLY A 126 -48.63 -5.68 -10.61
CA GLY A 126 -48.75 -4.29 -10.16
C GLY A 126 -49.94 -3.49 -10.71
N GLY A 127 -50.93 -4.16 -11.31
CA GLY A 127 -52.15 -3.50 -11.81
C GLY A 127 -52.17 -3.22 -13.32
N GLY A 128 -51.20 -3.71 -14.08
CA GLY A 128 -51.17 -3.66 -15.54
C GLY A 128 -50.19 -2.62 -16.09
N GLN A 129 -50.59 -1.93 -17.15
CA GLN A 129 -49.76 -0.91 -17.79
C GLN A 129 -49.80 0.42 -17.01
N LEU A 130 -48.76 1.26 -17.11
CA LEU A 130 -48.65 2.53 -16.39
C LEU A 130 -49.85 3.46 -16.57
N HIS A 131 -50.37 3.54 -17.79
CA HIS A 131 -51.53 4.37 -18.10
C HIS A 131 -52.84 3.85 -17.48
N GLU A 132 -52.87 2.61 -17.01
CA GLU A 132 -54.01 1.96 -16.35
C GLU A 132 -53.83 1.91 -14.82
N ALA A 133 -52.60 1.65 -14.36
CA ALA A 133 -52.26 1.40 -12.96
C ALA A 133 -52.12 2.68 -12.11
N LEU A 134 -51.83 3.83 -12.74
CA LEU A 134 -51.65 5.12 -12.05
C LEU A 134 -52.76 6.12 -12.40
N ASP A 135 -53.40 6.70 -11.38
CA ASP A 135 -54.33 7.82 -11.54
C ASP A 135 -53.63 9.12 -11.98
N ALA A 136 -54.40 10.18 -12.23
CA ALA A 136 -53.87 11.48 -12.67
C ALA A 136 -52.85 12.09 -11.70
N ASP A 137 -52.96 11.77 -10.40
CA ASP A 137 -52.07 12.24 -9.34
C ASP A 137 -50.82 11.35 -9.17
N GLY A 138 -50.68 10.31 -10.00
CA GLY A 138 -49.54 9.39 -9.98
C GLY A 138 -49.61 8.33 -8.89
N LYS A 139 -50.78 8.13 -8.27
CA LYS A 139 -51.00 7.14 -7.21
C LYS A 139 -51.49 5.83 -7.83
N ARG A 140 -50.98 4.71 -7.30
CA ARG A 140 -51.41 3.36 -7.71
C ARG A 140 -52.84 3.09 -7.26
N THR A 141 -53.69 2.70 -8.20
CA THR A 141 -55.12 2.46 -7.96
C THR A 141 -55.46 0.98 -7.80
N ASN A 142 -54.70 0.09 -8.44
CA ASN A 142 -54.88 -1.36 -8.44
C ASN A 142 -53.52 -2.09 -8.41
N GLY A 143 -53.46 -3.34 -7.95
CA GLY A 143 -52.25 -4.18 -7.97
C GLY A 143 -52.12 -5.12 -6.77
N PHE A 144 -51.08 -5.96 -6.78
CA PHE A 144 -50.73 -6.88 -5.72
C PHE A 144 -50.43 -6.07 -4.45
N GLY A 145 -51.28 -6.30 -3.45
CA GLY A 145 -51.21 -5.61 -2.17
C GLY A 145 -50.06 -6.11 -1.30
N THR A 146 -50.21 -5.95 0.01
CA THR A 146 -49.32 -6.57 0.99
C THR A 146 -49.95 -7.87 1.46
N THR A 147 -49.18 -8.95 1.57
CA THR A 147 -49.68 -10.23 2.13
C THR A 147 -50.03 -10.06 3.60
N GLN A 148 -50.71 -11.06 4.19
CA GLN A 148 -51.03 -11.06 5.63
C GLN A 148 -49.77 -10.97 6.53
N TRP A 149 -48.60 -11.33 5.99
CA TRP A 149 -47.32 -11.32 6.69
C TRP A 149 -46.48 -10.08 6.40
N GLY A 150 -46.97 -9.14 5.59
CA GLY A 150 -46.19 -7.96 5.20
C GLY A 150 -45.42 -8.09 3.89
N GLY A 151 -45.57 -9.21 3.17
CA GLY A 151 -44.86 -9.49 1.92
C GLY A 151 -45.34 -8.67 0.73
N ARG A 152 -44.45 -8.32 -0.19
CA ARG A 152 -44.75 -7.59 -1.45
C ARG A 152 -43.93 -8.18 -2.59
N VAL A 153 -44.29 -7.87 -3.84
CA VAL A 153 -43.66 -8.44 -5.04
C VAL A 153 -42.64 -7.50 -5.69
N HIS A 154 -41.60 -8.04 -6.33
CA HIS A 154 -40.49 -7.32 -6.99
C HIS A 154 -39.52 -6.64 -6.02
N ASP A 155 -38.72 -7.48 -5.35
CA ASP A 155 -37.96 -7.08 -4.17
C ASP A 155 -36.55 -6.51 -4.45
N LEU A 156 -36.16 -5.53 -3.63
CA LEU A 156 -34.83 -4.91 -3.52
C LEU A 156 -34.19 -5.08 -2.12
N LEU A 157 -34.78 -5.89 -1.24
CA LEU A 157 -34.25 -6.26 0.08
C LEU A 157 -33.19 -7.35 -0.05
N GLY A 158 -33.48 -8.39 -0.84
CA GLY A 158 -32.56 -9.48 -1.12
C GLY A 158 -31.37 -9.09 -1.99
N THR A 159 -30.31 -9.88 -1.93
CA THR A 159 -29.10 -9.72 -2.75
C THR A 159 -29.15 -10.59 -4.00
N ARG A 160 -29.25 -11.91 -3.79
CA ARG A 160 -29.44 -13.04 -4.73
C ARG A 160 -29.06 -14.33 -4.01
N CYS A 161 -29.60 -15.48 -4.42
CA CYS A 161 -29.04 -16.73 -3.92
C CYS A 161 -27.63 -16.95 -4.49
N ASP A 162 -26.72 -17.49 -3.67
CA ASP A 162 -25.31 -17.58 -4.00
C ASP A 162 -24.66 -18.86 -3.41
N PRO A 163 -23.61 -19.39 -4.07
CA PRO A 163 -22.97 -20.62 -3.62
C PRO A 163 -22.23 -20.47 -2.28
N TYR A 164 -21.89 -19.24 -1.87
CA TYR A 164 -21.10 -18.97 -0.68
C TYR A 164 -21.93 -19.09 0.59
N VAL A 165 -23.12 -18.48 0.61
CA VAL A 165 -24.08 -18.62 1.72
C VAL A 165 -24.56 -20.07 1.81
N ASN A 166 -24.78 -20.74 0.69
CA ASN A 166 -25.14 -22.16 0.68
C ASN A 166 -24.04 -23.04 1.28
N LEU A 167 -22.77 -22.79 0.93
CA LEU A 167 -21.63 -23.50 1.51
C LEU A 167 -21.49 -23.20 3.02
N LEU A 168 -21.68 -21.94 3.41
CA LEU A 168 -21.57 -21.50 4.81
C LEU A 168 -22.65 -22.12 5.70
N MET A 169 -23.90 -22.15 5.23
CA MET A 169 -25.06 -22.57 6.03
C MET A 169 -25.36 -24.07 5.90
N GLY A 170 -25.21 -24.63 4.69
CA GLY A 170 -25.60 -26.01 4.36
C GLY A 170 -24.44 -26.98 4.14
N GLY A 171 -23.19 -26.50 4.09
CA GLY A 171 -22.00 -27.34 3.92
C GLY A 171 -21.83 -27.99 2.52
N GLU A 172 -22.75 -27.72 1.59
CA GLU A 172 -22.74 -28.26 0.22
C GLU A 172 -22.51 -27.15 -0.82
N SER A 173 -21.75 -27.46 -1.87
CA SER A 173 -21.56 -26.59 -3.02
C SER A 173 -22.62 -26.86 -4.09
N PHE A 174 -23.33 -25.82 -4.52
CA PHE A 174 -24.25 -25.87 -5.67
C PHE A 174 -23.97 -24.71 -6.62
N ASP A 175 -23.73 -25.00 -7.90
CA ASP A 175 -23.18 -24.00 -8.85
C ASP A 175 -24.23 -23.30 -9.72
N PHE A 176 -25.52 -23.60 -9.52
CA PHE A 176 -26.63 -23.04 -10.31
C PHE A 176 -27.47 -22.02 -9.53
N HIS A 177 -26.92 -21.46 -8.46
CA HIS A 177 -27.44 -20.26 -7.81
C HIS A 177 -27.47 -19.07 -8.77
N CYS A 178 -28.37 -18.11 -8.51
CA CYS A 178 -28.53 -16.89 -9.30
C CYS A 178 -27.22 -16.13 -9.46
N HIS A 179 -26.41 -16.02 -8.40
CA HIS A 179 -25.08 -15.43 -8.47
C HIS A 179 -24.23 -16.09 -9.57
N SER A 180 -24.04 -17.40 -9.52
CA SER A 180 -23.23 -18.15 -10.48
C SER A 180 -23.82 -18.10 -11.90
N ASN A 181 -25.15 -18.14 -12.01
CA ASN A 181 -25.86 -18.02 -13.28
C ASN A 181 -25.55 -16.66 -13.94
N LEU A 182 -25.75 -15.57 -13.21
CA LEU A 182 -25.48 -14.20 -13.68
C LEU A 182 -24.00 -14.02 -14.06
N THR A 183 -23.08 -14.51 -13.23
CA THR A 183 -21.64 -14.48 -13.52
C THR A 183 -21.33 -15.12 -14.87
N ARG A 184 -21.86 -16.32 -15.14
CA ARG A 184 -21.64 -16.98 -16.45
C ARG A 184 -22.29 -16.22 -17.60
N SER A 185 -23.43 -15.57 -17.38
CA SER A 185 -24.16 -14.85 -18.41
C SER A 185 -23.44 -13.61 -18.93
N VAL A 186 -22.67 -12.92 -18.08
CA VAL A 186 -22.03 -11.64 -18.43
C VAL A 186 -20.59 -11.77 -18.90
N VAL A 187 -19.95 -12.94 -18.73
CA VAL A 187 -18.60 -13.23 -19.24
C VAL A 187 -18.43 -12.91 -20.73
N PRO A 188 -19.39 -13.24 -21.64
CA PRO A 188 -19.28 -12.87 -23.06
C PRO A 188 -19.24 -11.36 -23.32
N PHE A 189 -19.70 -10.54 -22.37
CA PHE A 189 -19.71 -9.09 -22.43
C PHE A 189 -18.47 -8.46 -21.76
N GLY A 190 -17.47 -9.28 -21.42
CA GLY A 190 -16.22 -8.82 -20.79
C GLY A 190 -16.34 -8.50 -19.29
N LEU A 191 -17.46 -8.87 -18.66
CA LEU A 191 -17.68 -8.69 -17.23
C LEU A 191 -17.29 -9.94 -16.45
N THR A 192 -17.05 -9.74 -15.15
CA THR A 192 -16.63 -10.79 -14.22
C THR A 192 -17.62 -10.92 -13.06
N GLU A 193 -17.39 -11.88 -12.18
CA GLU A 193 -18.17 -12.04 -10.94
C GLU A 193 -18.21 -10.76 -10.08
N LEU A 194 -17.13 -9.96 -10.07
CA LEU A 194 -17.04 -8.72 -9.30
C LEU A 194 -17.99 -7.63 -9.79
N ASP A 195 -18.51 -7.78 -11.01
CA ASP A 195 -19.44 -6.84 -11.62
C ASP A 195 -20.91 -7.17 -11.29
N ILE A 196 -21.17 -8.39 -10.79
CA ILE A 196 -22.48 -8.82 -10.30
C ILE A 196 -22.82 -8.07 -9.02
N HIS A 197 -24.01 -7.49 -8.98
CA HIS A 197 -24.48 -6.62 -7.92
C HIS A 197 -25.83 -7.10 -7.38
N ASP A 198 -26.29 -6.49 -6.29
CA ASP A 198 -27.60 -6.82 -5.71
C ASP A 198 -28.69 -6.63 -6.76
N VAL A 199 -29.56 -7.63 -6.84
CA VAL A 199 -30.51 -7.79 -7.94
C VAL A 199 -31.81 -7.05 -7.68
N LEU A 200 -32.60 -6.90 -8.73
CA LEU A 200 -34.05 -6.82 -8.59
C LEU A 200 -34.60 -8.25 -8.67
N ASN A 201 -35.26 -8.72 -7.60
CA ASN A 201 -35.89 -10.05 -7.56
C ASN A 201 -37.29 -9.97 -8.17
N VAL A 202 -37.39 -10.17 -9.48
CA VAL A 202 -38.64 -10.06 -10.25
C VAL A 202 -39.55 -11.25 -9.93
N PHE A 203 -40.85 -10.98 -9.74
CA PHE A 203 -41.92 -11.93 -9.37
C PHE A 203 -41.78 -12.57 -7.98
N GLN A 204 -40.71 -12.29 -7.25
CA GLN A 204 -40.48 -12.78 -5.90
C GLN A 204 -41.28 -11.99 -4.87
N VAL A 205 -41.88 -12.68 -3.89
CA VAL A 205 -42.58 -12.06 -2.76
C VAL A 205 -41.75 -12.16 -1.48
N THR A 206 -41.38 -11.04 -0.89
CA THR A 206 -40.57 -11.02 0.35
C THR A 206 -41.01 -9.93 1.31
N GLY A 207 -40.52 -10.02 2.55
CA GLY A 207 -40.76 -9.03 3.59
C GLY A 207 -39.81 -9.19 4.77
N LEU A 208 -40.08 -8.41 5.82
CA LEU A 208 -39.38 -8.51 7.11
C LEU A 208 -40.40 -8.88 8.20
N ASP A 209 -40.05 -9.84 9.04
CA ASP A 209 -40.89 -10.24 10.18
C ASP A 209 -40.84 -9.23 11.34
N GLY A 210 -41.50 -9.54 12.46
CA GLY A 210 -41.54 -8.67 13.65
C GLY A 210 -40.19 -8.43 14.32
N GLU A 211 -39.19 -9.28 14.05
CA GLU A 211 -37.81 -9.14 14.52
C GLU A 211 -36.90 -8.48 13.47
N GLY A 212 -37.43 -8.18 12.28
CA GLY A 212 -36.67 -7.62 11.16
C GLY A 212 -35.91 -8.66 10.34
N LYS A 213 -36.25 -9.95 10.43
CA LYS A 213 -35.64 -11.01 9.62
C LYS A 213 -36.32 -11.12 8.25
N TYR A 214 -35.51 -11.38 7.23
CA TYR A 214 -35.96 -11.52 5.85
C TYR A 214 -36.68 -12.86 5.63
N PHE A 215 -37.88 -12.81 5.04
CA PHE A 215 -38.64 -14.00 4.66
C PHE A 215 -39.03 -13.95 3.17
N MET A 216 -39.35 -15.12 2.62
CA MET A 216 -39.87 -15.27 1.26
C MET A 216 -41.20 -16.03 1.28
N GLU A 217 -42.09 -15.71 0.34
CA GLU A 217 -43.36 -16.40 0.12
C GLU A 217 -43.43 -16.92 -1.32
N THR A 218 -44.37 -17.85 -1.55
CA THR A 218 -44.64 -18.38 -2.88
C THR A 218 -45.06 -17.26 -3.83
N SER A 219 -44.44 -17.21 -5.00
CA SER A 219 -44.74 -16.24 -6.03
C SER A 219 -46.20 -16.38 -6.51
N PRO A 220 -46.96 -15.27 -6.59
CA PRO A 220 -48.35 -15.28 -7.07
C PRO A 220 -48.43 -15.32 -8.61
N ALA A 221 -47.29 -15.32 -9.30
CA ALA A 221 -47.25 -15.26 -10.75
C ALA A 221 -47.95 -16.47 -11.41
N LYS A 222 -48.57 -16.23 -12.56
CA LYS A 222 -49.21 -17.25 -13.40
C LYS A 222 -48.54 -17.31 -14.75
N ALA A 223 -48.96 -18.23 -15.60
CA ALA A 223 -48.48 -18.27 -16.97
C ALA A 223 -48.90 -17.00 -17.71
N GLY A 224 -47.94 -16.27 -18.28
CA GLY A 224 -48.18 -15.03 -19.03
C GLY A 224 -48.13 -13.73 -18.22
N GLU A 225 -47.84 -13.78 -16.92
CA GLU A 225 -47.53 -12.56 -16.15
C GLU A 225 -46.24 -11.91 -16.68
N TYR A 226 -46.13 -10.59 -16.53
CA TYR A 226 -45.04 -9.81 -17.06
C TYR A 226 -44.58 -8.67 -16.15
N PHE A 227 -43.32 -8.32 -16.31
CA PHE A 227 -42.69 -7.12 -15.75
C PHE A 227 -41.98 -6.39 -16.88
N GLU A 228 -42.38 -5.16 -17.16
CA GLU A 228 -41.97 -4.38 -18.32
C GLU A 228 -41.32 -3.06 -17.91
N PHE A 229 -40.19 -2.75 -18.54
CA PHE A 229 -39.51 -1.48 -18.36
C PHE A 229 -39.08 -0.86 -19.69
N PHE A 230 -39.06 0.46 -19.71
CA PHE A 230 -38.47 1.29 -20.74
C PHE A 230 -37.01 1.59 -20.40
N ALA A 231 -36.12 1.42 -21.37
CA ALA A 231 -34.69 1.69 -21.23
C ALA A 231 -34.39 3.18 -21.38
N GLU A 232 -33.95 3.82 -20.29
CA GLU A 232 -33.64 5.25 -20.28
C GLU A 232 -32.28 5.54 -20.89
N VAL A 233 -31.38 4.57 -20.85
CA VAL A 233 -30.05 4.59 -21.46
C VAL A 233 -29.82 3.25 -22.16
N ASP A 234 -28.75 3.12 -22.94
CA ASP A 234 -28.35 1.80 -23.45
C ASP A 234 -27.97 0.93 -22.25
N VAL A 235 -28.72 -0.15 -22.02
CA VAL A 235 -28.49 -1.05 -20.88
C VAL A 235 -28.08 -2.45 -21.32
N LEU A 236 -27.14 -3.05 -20.60
CA LEU A 236 -26.87 -4.47 -20.61
C LEU A 236 -27.67 -5.07 -19.45
N CYS A 237 -28.60 -5.97 -19.75
CA CYS A 237 -29.37 -6.70 -18.76
C CYS A 237 -28.84 -8.13 -18.64
N ALA A 238 -28.89 -8.70 -17.44
CA ALA A 238 -28.72 -10.13 -17.22
C ALA A 238 -29.78 -10.62 -16.24
N LEU A 239 -30.45 -11.72 -16.58
CA LEU A 239 -31.51 -12.31 -15.76
C LEU A 239 -31.20 -13.78 -15.50
N SER A 240 -31.32 -14.20 -14.25
CA SER A 240 -31.28 -15.62 -13.88
C SER A 240 -32.66 -16.14 -13.56
N ALA A 241 -33.04 -17.29 -14.12
CA ALA A 241 -34.19 -18.06 -13.64
C ALA A 241 -33.78 -18.81 -12.37
N CYS A 242 -34.26 -18.33 -11.22
CA CYS A 242 -33.81 -18.77 -9.90
C CYS A 242 -34.06 -20.27 -9.66
N PRO A 243 -33.07 -21.01 -9.11
CA PRO A 243 -33.25 -22.43 -8.77
C PRO A 243 -34.27 -22.66 -7.64
N GLY A 244 -34.63 -21.63 -6.88
CA GLY A 244 -35.72 -21.67 -5.91
C GLY A 244 -37.13 -21.75 -6.55
N GLY A 245 -37.22 -21.68 -7.89
CA GLY A 245 -38.46 -21.84 -8.63
C GLY A 245 -39.47 -20.73 -8.35
N ASP A 246 -40.62 -21.10 -7.83
CA ASP A 246 -41.68 -20.19 -7.37
C ASP A 246 -41.59 -19.88 -5.86
N LEU A 247 -40.57 -20.40 -5.17
CA LEU A 247 -40.40 -20.28 -3.72
C LEU A 247 -41.56 -20.90 -2.92
N SER A 248 -42.17 -22.00 -3.40
CA SER A 248 -43.08 -22.81 -2.57
C SER A 248 -42.35 -23.81 -1.68
N ASN A 249 -41.18 -24.29 -2.11
CA ASN A 249 -40.43 -25.37 -1.46
C ASN A 249 -39.02 -24.90 -1.03
N TRP A 250 -38.88 -23.64 -0.59
CA TRP A 250 -37.61 -23.08 -0.14
C TRP A 250 -37.40 -23.37 1.36
N GLY A 251 -36.18 -23.73 1.77
CA GLY A 251 -35.85 -24.03 3.17
C GLY A 251 -34.59 -24.89 3.35
N TRP A 252 -34.04 -24.91 4.56
CA TRP A 252 -32.83 -25.70 4.91
C TRP A 252 -33.16 -27.08 5.51
N GLU A 253 -34.42 -27.34 5.83
CA GLU A 253 -34.91 -28.60 6.41
C GLU A 253 -35.83 -29.31 5.39
N GLU A 254 -35.64 -30.63 5.23
CA GLU A 254 -36.31 -31.53 4.26
C GLU A 254 -36.38 -31.00 2.81
N LYS A 255 -35.35 -31.33 2.02
CA LYS A 255 -35.27 -31.05 0.58
C LYS A 255 -36.35 -31.81 -0.21
N GLY A 256 -37.53 -31.23 -0.39
CA GLY A 256 -38.38 -31.57 -1.53
C GLY A 256 -37.62 -31.35 -2.85
N GLU A 257 -37.97 -32.05 -3.93
CA GLU A 257 -37.34 -31.86 -5.25
C GLU A 257 -37.59 -30.42 -5.76
N MET A 258 -36.68 -29.48 -5.47
CA MET A 258 -36.78 -28.08 -5.90
C MET A 258 -36.94 -27.96 -7.42
N GLY A 259 -36.34 -28.88 -8.19
CA GLY A 259 -36.47 -28.94 -9.65
C GLY A 259 -37.92 -28.99 -10.15
N ALA A 260 -38.85 -29.58 -9.40
CA ALA A 260 -40.27 -29.67 -9.77
C ALA A 260 -40.99 -28.31 -9.82
N THR A 261 -40.43 -27.27 -9.19
CA THR A 261 -41.00 -25.91 -9.13
C THR A 261 -40.30 -24.92 -10.07
N THR A 262 -39.26 -25.36 -10.78
CA THR A 262 -38.47 -24.48 -11.66
C THR A 262 -39.03 -24.45 -13.09
N ARG A 263 -39.15 -23.26 -13.66
CA ARG A 263 -39.75 -22.99 -14.98
C ARG A 263 -38.91 -21.95 -15.73
N PRO A 264 -39.00 -21.84 -17.07
CA PRO A 264 -38.26 -20.82 -17.82
C PRO A 264 -38.87 -19.42 -17.64
N LEU A 265 -38.04 -18.39 -17.82
CA LEU A 265 -38.45 -16.98 -17.94
C LEU A 265 -38.34 -16.53 -19.40
N GLY A 266 -39.28 -15.71 -19.88
CA GLY A 266 -39.24 -15.10 -21.21
C GLY A 266 -38.67 -13.68 -21.17
N VAL A 267 -38.02 -13.28 -22.26
CA VAL A 267 -37.50 -11.93 -22.49
C VAL A 267 -37.93 -11.48 -23.87
N GLU A 268 -38.50 -10.29 -23.96
CA GLU A 268 -38.94 -9.65 -25.21
C GLU A 268 -38.45 -8.20 -25.25
N VAL A 269 -37.82 -7.78 -26.34
CA VAL A 269 -37.35 -6.39 -26.55
C VAL A 269 -38.08 -5.79 -27.74
N TYR A 270 -38.72 -4.64 -27.51
CA TYR A 270 -39.54 -3.93 -28.48
C TYR A 270 -38.97 -2.56 -28.80
N LYS A 271 -38.98 -2.22 -30.09
CA LYS A 271 -38.74 -0.87 -30.59
C LYS A 271 -40.06 -0.14 -30.79
N LEU A 272 -40.12 1.13 -30.40
CA LEU A 272 -41.27 2.00 -30.68
C LEU A 272 -41.25 2.48 -32.13
N ASN A 273 -42.39 2.36 -32.82
CA ASN A 273 -42.49 2.66 -34.25
C ASN A 273 -42.76 4.16 -34.53
N ASP A 274 -43.54 4.83 -33.69
CA ASP A 274 -43.83 6.26 -33.85
C ASP A 274 -42.81 7.12 -33.07
N PRO A 275 -41.93 7.87 -33.76
CA PRO A 275 -40.97 8.74 -33.10
C PRO A 275 -41.61 9.88 -32.29
N LYS A 276 -42.88 10.22 -32.56
CA LYS A 276 -43.61 11.25 -31.78
C LYS A 276 -43.83 10.86 -30.33
N VAL A 277 -43.86 9.55 -30.03
CA VAL A 277 -43.99 9.05 -28.64
C VAL A 277 -42.81 9.50 -27.78
N LEU A 278 -41.63 9.69 -28.37
CA LEU A 278 -40.40 10.11 -27.68
C LEU A 278 -40.05 11.60 -27.90
N GLU A 279 -40.92 12.39 -28.53
CA GLU A 279 -40.62 13.79 -28.89
C GLU A 279 -40.24 14.67 -27.68
N ASN A 280 -40.85 14.41 -26.52
CA ASN A 280 -40.59 15.13 -25.27
C ASN A 280 -39.75 14.32 -24.26
N TRP A 281 -39.21 13.17 -24.69
CA TRP A 281 -38.31 12.37 -23.88
C TRP A 281 -36.85 12.80 -24.13
N LYS A 282 -36.05 12.80 -23.07
CA LYS A 282 -34.60 13.02 -23.16
C LYS A 282 -33.89 12.01 -22.28
N GLU A 283 -32.81 11.43 -22.81
CA GLU A 283 -31.91 10.57 -22.04
C GLU A 283 -31.46 11.29 -20.75
N PRO A 284 -31.56 10.65 -19.57
CA PRO A 284 -31.21 11.29 -18.32
C PRO A 284 -29.69 11.52 -18.21
N GLU A 285 -29.31 12.71 -17.76
CA GLU A 285 -27.91 13.06 -17.49
C GLU A 285 -27.51 12.70 -16.05
N PHE A 286 -26.21 12.53 -15.82
CA PHE A 286 -25.67 12.37 -14.47
C PHE A 286 -25.91 13.64 -13.64
N PRO A 287 -26.15 13.53 -12.32
CA PRO A 287 -26.15 14.68 -11.44
C PRO A 287 -24.82 15.41 -11.52
N GLN A 288 -24.85 16.68 -11.95
CA GLN A 288 -23.67 17.55 -11.98
C GLN A 288 -23.33 18.04 -10.57
N TYR A 289 -23.06 17.12 -9.65
CA TYR A 289 -22.66 17.44 -8.29
C TYR A 289 -21.26 18.07 -8.30
N LYS A 290 -21.22 19.40 -8.31
CA LYS A 290 -20.00 20.21 -8.29
C LYS A 290 -19.43 20.41 -6.91
N GLY A 291 -20.09 19.92 -5.86
CA GLY A 291 -19.65 20.09 -4.49
C GLY A 291 -18.29 19.43 -4.21
N MET A 292 -17.79 18.55 -5.10
CA MET A 292 -16.49 17.88 -4.97
C MET A 292 -16.32 17.22 -3.60
N HIS A 293 -17.41 16.78 -2.96
CA HIS A 293 -17.41 16.28 -1.57
C HIS A 293 -16.86 17.29 -0.55
N ALA A 294 -17.17 18.56 -0.78
CA ALA A 294 -16.59 19.71 -0.10
C ALA A 294 -15.06 19.72 -0.15
N VAL A 295 -14.38 19.05 -1.08
CA VAL A 295 -12.92 19.12 -1.22
C VAL A 295 -12.51 20.57 -1.54
N GLU A 296 -13.23 21.27 -2.42
CA GLU A 296 -12.99 22.69 -2.69
C GLU A 296 -13.38 23.63 -1.53
N ALA A 297 -14.42 23.30 -0.77
CA ALA A 297 -14.81 24.09 0.41
C ALA A 297 -13.92 23.77 1.62
N PHE A 298 -13.37 22.57 1.80
CA PHE A 298 -12.27 22.30 2.73
C PHE A 298 -11.01 23.05 2.32
N ILE A 299 -10.86 23.26 1.01
CA ILE A 299 -9.80 24.08 0.45
C ILE A 299 -10.03 25.58 0.77
N ILE A 300 -11.26 26.08 0.87
CA ILE A 300 -11.57 27.53 1.02
C ILE A 300 -12.07 27.93 2.44
N VAL A 301 -12.68 27.03 3.21
CA VAL A 301 -13.37 27.31 4.49
C VAL A 301 -12.45 27.19 5.71
N GLN A 302 -11.19 26.76 5.56
CA GLN A 302 -10.18 27.00 6.61
C GLN A 302 -9.80 28.48 6.78
N ASP A 303 -10.32 29.39 5.94
CA ASP A 303 -10.02 30.83 6.01
C ASP A 303 -11.11 31.70 6.65
N ARG A 304 -12.31 31.22 7.02
CA ARG A 304 -13.33 32.08 7.67
C ARG A 304 -14.41 31.30 8.44
N TRP A 305 -14.26 31.25 9.77
CA TRP A 305 -15.41 31.20 10.70
C TRP A 305 -15.28 32.33 11.72
N PRO A 306 -16.10 33.39 11.67
CA PRO A 306 -16.18 34.38 12.72
C PRO A 306 -17.21 33.95 13.77
N ILE A 307 -16.76 33.95 15.02
CA ILE A 307 -17.63 34.07 16.19
C ILE A 307 -18.28 35.45 16.13
N GLY A 308 -19.61 35.49 15.92
CA GLY A 308 -20.49 36.58 16.33
C GLY A 308 -20.56 37.86 15.48
N GLY A 309 -21.77 38.15 14.98
CA GLY A 309 -22.32 39.50 14.84
C GLY A 309 -21.89 40.35 13.63
N ASP A 310 -22.71 40.40 12.58
CA ASP A 310 -23.51 41.60 12.19
C ASP A 310 -24.11 41.42 10.79
N LYS A 311 -25.35 41.89 10.62
CA LYS A 311 -26.13 41.87 9.38
C LYS A 311 -25.76 43.09 8.53
N SER A 312 -25.24 42.90 7.31
CA SER A 312 -25.71 43.60 6.10
C SER A 312 -24.75 43.47 4.89
N ARG A 313 -25.35 43.14 3.72
CA ARG A 313 -24.98 43.54 2.33
C ARG A 313 -23.56 43.15 1.82
N ARG A 314 -23.34 42.55 0.64
CA ARG A 314 -23.90 42.78 -0.70
C ARG A 314 -23.70 41.55 -1.61
N ARG A 315 -24.56 41.44 -2.64
CA ARG A 315 -24.42 40.64 -3.86
C ARG A 315 -23.06 40.81 -4.52
N PHE A 316 -22.53 39.74 -5.11
CA PHE A 316 -21.70 39.83 -6.31
C PHE A 316 -22.16 38.82 -7.37
N GLU A 317 -22.40 39.35 -8.56
CA GLU A 317 -22.90 38.71 -9.76
C GLU A 317 -21.83 37.82 -10.42
N SER A 318 -22.27 36.80 -11.15
CA SER A 318 -21.42 35.98 -12.02
C SER A 318 -21.21 36.66 -13.38
N PRO A 319 -20.06 36.45 -14.04
CA PRO A 319 -19.96 36.57 -15.48
C PRO A 319 -19.92 35.18 -16.13
N ARG A 320 -20.81 34.97 -17.09
CA ARG A 320 -20.72 33.94 -18.13
C ARG A 320 -19.47 34.19 -19.00
N ALA A 321 -18.70 33.14 -19.32
CA ALA A 321 -17.99 33.02 -20.59
C ALA A 321 -17.58 31.55 -20.85
N SER A 322 -17.90 31.09 -22.05
CA SER A 322 -17.62 29.77 -22.65
C SER A 322 -16.11 29.55 -22.88
N PRO A 323 -15.59 28.30 -22.89
CA PRO A 323 -14.22 28.05 -23.31
C PRO A 323 -14.14 27.83 -24.84
N GLN A 324 -13.51 28.78 -25.53
CA GLN A 324 -12.99 28.56 -26.89
C GLN A 324 -11.62 27.88 -26.79
N PHE A 325 -11.46 26.77 -27.50
CA PHE A 325 -10.18 26.14 -27.80
C PHE A 325 -9.37 27.06 -28.72
N VAL A 326 -8.13 27.38 -28.33
CA VAL A 326 -7.14 28.04 -29.20
C VAL A 326 -5.83 27.27 -29.12
N THR A 327 -5.44 26.69 -30.25
CA THR A 327 -4.10 26.20 -30.58
C THR A 327 -3.13 27.38 -30.74
N PRO A 328 -1.81 27.16 -30.60
CA PRO A 328 -0.88 27.95 -31.40
C PRO A 328 0.10 27.08 -32.19
N ASN A 329 0.20 27.43 -33.47
CA ASN A 329 1.15 26.93 -34.44
C ASN A 329 2.38 27.86 -34.51
N LYS A 330 3.45 27.30 -35.08
CA LYS A 330 4.80 27.80 -35.41
C LYS A 330 4.92 29.27 -35.90
N HIS A 331 6.06 29.92 -35.59
CA HIS A 331 7.10 30.30 -36.58
C HIS A 331 8.37 30.93 -35.94
N MET A 332 9.54 30.56 -36.49
CA MET A 332 10.80 31.31 -36.79
C MET A 332 11.31 32.41 -35.81
N GLU A 333 12.60 32.58 -35.49
CA GLU A 333 13.80 32.51 -36.35
C GLU A 333 15.11 32.62 -35.52
N GLN A 334 16.19 32.04 -36.06
CA GLN A 334 17.61 32.47 -36.05
C GLN A 334 18.34 32.89 -34.75
N ASN A 335 19.42 32.17 -34.43
CA ASN A 335 20.77 32.74 -34.50
C ASN A 335 21.86 31.67 -34.68
N ARG A 336 22.83 32.01 -35.53
CA ARG A 336 23.97 31.20 -36.02
C ARG A 336 25.22 31.36 -35.15
N ASP A 337 26.21 30.55 -35.52
CA ASP A 337 27.67 30.66 -35.34
C ASP A 337 28.20 29.79 -34.19
N SER A 338 29.08 28.80 -34.41
CA SER A 338 30.28 28.86 -35.26
C SER A 338 30.87 27.47 -35.53
N GLU A 339 31.31 27.24 -36.77
CA GLU A 339 32.10 26.10 -37.24
C GLU A 339 33.61 26.33 -37.03
N LYS A 340 34.34 25.27 -36.64
CA LYS A 340 35.73 24.90 -37.01
C LYS A 340 35.85 23.40 -36.72
N GLY A 341 36.38 22.48 -37.52
CA GLY A 341 37.03 22.45 -38.83
C GLY A 341 37.82 21.12 -38.89
N VAL A 342 37.54 20.29 -39.92
CA VAL A 342 38.42 19.38 -40.70
C VAL A 342 39.38 18.46 -39.93
N THR A 343 39.34 17.12 -40.03
CA THR A 343 39.94 16.31 -41.12
C THR A 343 39.50 14.83 -41.06
N VAL A 344 39.26 14.24 -42.24
CA VAL A 344 39.03 12.82 -42.51
C VAL A 344 40.38 12.09 -42.63
N HIS A 345 40.50 10.92 -42.01
CA HIS A 345 41.51 9.90 -42.35
C HIS A 345 40.81 8.55 -42.55
N GLU A 346 41.13 7.89 -43.66
CA GLU A 346 40.64 6.58 -44.11
C GLU A 346 41.35 5.40 -43.43
N GLY A 347 40.65 4.25 -43.36
CA GLY A 347 41.14 2.92 -42.97
C GLY A 347 40.82 2.58 -41.51
N THR A 348 40.17 1.47 -41.13
CA THR A 348 40.03 0.11 -41.70
C THR A 348 38.79 -0.56 -41.10
N GLU A 349 38.30 -1.62 -41.74
CA GLU A 349 37.23 -2.52 -41.29
C GLU A 349 37.41 -3.01 -39.83
N ASP A 350 36.27 -3.41 -39.22
CA ASP A 350 36.04 -3.87 -37.84
C ASP A 350 35.57 -2.80 -36.84
N ASP A 351 34.26 -2.58 -36.78
CA ASP A 351 33.45 -2.33 -35.56
C ASP A 351 32.07 -1.75 -35.92
N VAL A 352 31.05 -2.61 -36.06
CA VAL A 352 29.65 -2.18 -36.00
C VAL A 352 29.20 -2.30 -34.54
N GLN A 353 29.43 -1.25 -33.78
CA GLN A 353 28.99 -1.14 -32.40
C GLN A 353 27.48 -0.86 -32.35
N GLN A 354 26.72 -1.88 -31.94
CA GLN A 354 25.33 -1.77 -31.49
C GLN A 354 25.24 -0.77 -30.33
N SER A 355 24.67 0.40 -30.57
CA SER A 355 24.14 1.26 -29.51
C SER A 355 22.63 1.13 -29.52
N HIS A 356 22.04 0.34 -28.62
CA HIS A 356 20.72 0.50 -27.99
C HIS A 356 20.47 -0.70 -27.05
N ASP A 357 20.09 -0.42 -25.80
CA ASP A 357 19.62 -1.33 -24.72
C ASP A 357 20.57 -1.81 -23.59
N ASP A 358 21.50 -0.97 -23.10
CA ASP A 358 22.37 -1.27 -21.94
C ASP A 358 21.93 -0.63 -20.60
N ILE A 359 20.66 -0.74 -20.18
CA ILE A 359 20.21 -0.27 -18.84
C ILE A 359 19.74 -1.41 -17.89
N TYR A 360 19.87 -2.69 -18.27
CA TYR A 360 19.60 -3.80 -17.35
C TYR A 360 20.65 -4.92 -17.41
N ASN A 361 21.87 -4.63 -16.94
CA ASN A 361 22.86 -5.69 -16.71
C ASN A 361 23.44 -5.62 -15.28
N ILE A 362 22.84 -6.40 -14.39
CA ILE A 362 23.57 -7.03 -13.29
C ILE A 362 23.26 -8.53 -13.32
N ARG A 363 23.91 -9.24 -14.24
CA ARG A 363 24.24 -10.64 -14.00
C ARG A 363 25.49 -10.65 -13.10
N PRO A 364 25.56 -11.44 -12.03
CA PRO A 364 26.81 -11.64 -11.31
C PRO A 364 27.75 -12.42 -12.22
N TRP A 365 28.65 -11.72 -12.91
CA TRP A 365 29.67 -12.37 -13.72
C TRP A 365 30.72 -12.99 -12.81
N ASN A 366 30.61 -14.31 -12.61
CA ASN A 366 31.69 -15.29 -12.71
C ASN A 366 31.21 -16.63 -12.15
N ASN A 367 30.42 -17.34 -12.95
CA ASN A 367 30.44 -18.80 -12.92
C ASN A 367 30.71 -19.28 -14.35
N PRO A 368 31.79 -20.02 -14.63
CA PRO A 368 32.09 -20.55 -15.97
C PRO A 368 30.95 -21.41 -16.57
N LEU A 369 30.00 -21.81 -15.72
CA LEU A 369 28.80 -22.57 -16.08
C LEU A 369 27.71 -21.73 -16.78
N ASP A 370 27.69 -20.41 -16.63
CA ASP A 370 26.67 -19.55 -17.28
C ASP A 370 26.92 -19.33 -18.78
N LYS A 371 28.17 -19.51 -19.25
CA LYS A 371 28.49 -19.48 -20.69
C LYS A 371 28.00 -20.74 -21.44
N LEU A 372 27.52 -21.76 -20.72
CA LEU A 372 26.96 -22.99 -21.30
C LEU A 372 25.42 -22.99 -21.35
N GLN A 373 24.74 -21.99 -20.78
CA GLN A 373 23.28 -21.94 -20.74
C GLN A 373 22.70 -20.87 -21.67
N SER A 374 22.47 -21.26 -22.92
CA SER A 374 21.31 -20.78 -23.70
C SER A 374 21.07 -21.52 -25.03
N THR A 375 21.94 -22.44 -25.46
CA THR A 375 21.86 -22.88 -26.87
C THR A 375 21.18 -24.22 -27.15
N VAL A 376 20.88 -25.11 -26.19
CA VAL A 376 20.09 -26.33 -26.49
C VAL A 376 19.27 -26.80 -25.29
N SER A 377 17.96 -26.57 -25.30
CA SER A 377 17.00 -27.31 -24.45
C SER A 377 16.84 -28.73 -25.02
N THR A 378 17.25 -29.76 -24.29
CA THR A 378 17.07 -31.18 -24.69
C THR A 378 15.60 -31.63 -24.71
N LEU A 379 14.68 -30.76 -24.26
CA LEU A 379 13.23 -30.99 -24.20
C LEU A 379 12.48 -30.42 -25.42
N GLY A 380 13.16 -29.72 -26.35
CA GLY A 380 12.59 -29.23 -27.61
C GLY A 380 11.64 -28.03 -27.50
N GLY A 381 11.56 -27.37 -26.33
CA GLY A 381 10.76 -26.15 -26.10
C GLY A 381 11.54 -25.07 -25.35
N VAL A 382 11.23 -23.80 -25.64
CA VAL A 382 11.78 -22.61 -24.96
C VAL A 382 10.84 -22.23 -23.80
N ASP A 383 11.42 -21.91 -22.64
CA ASP A 383 10.67 -21.36 -21.50
C ASP A 383 10.04 -20.01 -21.87
N GLU A 384 8.77 -19.78 -21.51
CA GLU A 384 8.15 -18.47 -21.71
C GLU A 384 8.41 -17.55 -20.53
N ASP A 385 8.82 -16.31 -20.83
CA ASP A 385 8.97 -15.27 -19.81
C ASP A 385 7.57 -14.75 -19.42
N PRO A 386 7.16 -14.87 -18.14
CA PRO A 386 5.89 -14.32 -17.69
C PRO A 386 5.82 -12.78 -17.76
N GLY A 387 6.91 -12.06 -18.03
CA GLY A 387 6.99 -10.64 -17.68
C GLY A 387 7.13 -10.52 -16.16
N LEU A 388 8.13 -11.24 -15.63
CA LEU A 388 8.41 -11.34 -14.20
C LEU A 388 8.79 -10.01 -13.54
N ARG A 389 8.96 -8.91 -14.26
CA ARG A 389 9.34 -7.61 -13.68
C ARG A 389 8.53 -6.53 -14.37
N ARG A 390 7.57 -5.94 -13.66
CA ARG A 390 6.83 -4.76 -14.12
C ARG A 390 7.39 -3.50 -13.46
N PRO A 391 7.33 -2.32 -14.11
CA PRO A 391 7.72 -1.06 -13.49
C PRO A 391 6.97 -0.74 -12.18
N GLY A 392 5.74 -1.24 -12.04
CA GLY A 392 4.92 -1.13 -10.82
C GLY A 392 5.25 -2.14 -9.72
N ASP A 393 6.10 -3.15 -9.99
CA ASP A 393 6.55 -4.13 -8.96
C ASP A 393 7.61 -3.52 -8.03
N PHE A 394 8.24 -2.40 -8.44
CA PHE A 394 9.26 -1.71 -7.67
C PHE A 394 8.66 -0.61 -6.80
N LYS A 395 9.27 -0.36 -5.65
CA LYS A 395 8.94 0.78 -4.78
C LYS A 395 9.03 2.09 -5.57
N GLN A 396 7.93 2.86 -5.59
CA GLN A 396 7.87 4.17 -6.23
C GLN A 396 7.89 5.29 -5.20
N THR A 397 8.60 6.38 -5.53
CA THR A 397 8.65 7.58 -4.69
C THR A 397 7.31 8.31 -4.70
N GLN A 398 6.77 8.62 -3.52
CA GLN A 398 5.56 9.43 -3.41
C GLN A 398 5.93 10.93 -3.56
N VAL A 399 5.37 11.59 -4.58
CA VAL A 399 5.63 13.02 -4.85
C VAL A 399 4.41 13.86 -4.47
N PHE A 400 4.52 14.64 -3.41
CA PHE A 400 3.46 15.54 -2.94
C PHE A 400 3.65 16.96 -3.48
N ARG A 401 2.56 17.62 -3.92
CA ARG A 401 2.56 18.99 -4.44
C ARG A 401 1.42 19.83 -3.87
N GLY A 402 1.59 21.15 -3.87
CA GLY A 402 0.56 22.12 -3.50
C GLY A 402 0.10 21.97 -2.04
N ARG A 403 -1.23 21.93 -1.84
CA ARG A 403 -1.86 21.92 -0.52
C ARG A 403 -1.52 20.67 0.30
N THR A 404 -1.38 19.51 -0.33
CA THR A 404 -0.98 18.27 0.35
C THR A 404 0.41 18.37 0.95
N LEU A 405 1.33 19.07 0.28
CA LEU A 405 2.68 19.29 0.79
C LEU A 405 2.70 20.20 2.03
N LEU A 406 1.92 21.27 2.02
CA LEU A 406 1.77 22.16 3.18
C LEU A 406 1.09 21.45 4.35
N TRP A 407 0.09 20.62 4.06
CA TRP A 407 -0.56 19.79 5.06
C TRP A 407 0.41 18.78 5.70
N LEU A 408 1.22 18.11 4.88
CA LEU A 408 2.24 17.19 5.36
C LEU A 408 3.32 17.90 6.19
N ALA A 409 3.65 19.16 5.84
CA ALA A 409 4.55 20.00 6.61
C ALA A 409 3.95 20.40 7.98
N TYR A 410 2.65 20.70 8.02
CA TYR A 410 1.96 20.96 9.29
C TYR A 410 1.97 19.72 10.20
N GLN A 411 1.65 18.55 9.65
CA GLN A 411 1.65 17.30 10.41
C GLN A 411 3.04 16.90 10.89
N SER A 412 4.08 17.13 10.09
CA SER A 412 5.45 16.80 10.49
C SER A 412 5.92 17.58 11.71
N VAL A 413 5.36 18.77 12.00
CA VAL A 413 5.69 19.51 13.23
C VAL A 413 5.35 18.72 14.49
N GLY A 414 4.17 18.09 14.50
CA GLY A 414 3.69 17.34 15.66
C GLY A 414 4.43 16.04 15.93
N VAL A 415 4.99 15.43 14.88
CA VAL A 415 5.61 14.11 14.96
C VAL A 415 7.13 14.21 15.08
N ILE A 416 7.78 15.08 14.28
CA ILE A 416 9.24 15.10 14.19
C ILE A 416 9.88 15.99 15.27
N TYR A 417 9.29 17.16 15.54
CA TYR A 417 9.95 18.19 16.36
C TYR A 417 9.62 18.10 17.86
N GLY A 418 8.97 17.03 18.31
CA GLY A 418 8.71 16.83 19.72
C GLY A 418 10.01 16.72 20.52
N ASP A 419 10.93 15.85 20.11
CA ASP A 419 12.20 15.60 20.82
C ASP A 419 13.09 16.86 20.87
N ILE A 420 13.59 17.30 19.71
CA ILE A 420 14.40 18.52 19.57
C ILE A 420 13.70 19.79 20.09
N GLY A 421 12.36 19.80 20.05
CA GLY A 421 11.52 20.89 20.57
C GLY A 421 11.54 21.01 22.08
N THR A 422 11.76 19.91 22.81
CA THR A 422 11.78 19.89 24.28
C THR A 422 13.17 20.12 24.88
N SER A 423 14.23 20.03 24.08
CA SER A 423 15.62 20.32 24.49
C SER A 423 15.83 21.62 25.28
N PRO A 424 15.17 22.76 24.98
CA PRO A 424 15.30 23.99 25.77
C PRO A 424 15.00 23.84 27.27
N LEU A 425 14.34 22.76 27.70
CA LEU A 425 14.14 22.46 29.12
C LEU A 425 15.47 22.20 29.86
N TYR A 426 16.46 21.60 29.20
CA TYR A 426 17.63 21.02 29.89
C TYR A 426 19.01 21.33 29.28
N VAL A 427 19.13 21.99 28.12
CA VAL A 427 20.46 22.26 27.51
C VAL A 427 21.37 23.09 28.44
N TYR A 428 20.88 24.21 28.99
CA TYR A 428 21.73 25.06 29.84
C TYR A 428 22.07 24.40 31.18
N SER A 429 21.13 23.69 31.81
CA SER A 429 21.36 22.97 33.06
C SER A 429 22.29 21.76 32.89
N SER A 430 22.37 21.21 31.68
CA SER A 430 23.30 20.13 31.34
C SER A 430 24.66 20.63 30.85
N THR A 431 24.77 21.91 30.46
CA THR A 431 26.01 22.51 29.98
C THR A 431 26.81 23.14 31.11
N PHE A 432 26.13 23.83 32.03
CA PHE A 432 26.76 24.51 33.15
C PHE A 432 26.54 23.72 34.45
N SER A 433 27.61 23.52 35.22
CA SER A 433 27.53 22.97 36.58
C SER A 433 27.25 24.04 37.64
N GLU A 434 27.64 25.29 37.37
CA GLU A 434 27.52 26.45 38.24
C GLU A 434 27.02 27.68 37.46
N ALA A 435 26.67 28.75 38.17
CA ALA A 435 26.14 29.96 37.56
C ALA A 435 27.15 30.58 36.56
N PRO A 436 26.80 30.73 35.26
CA PRO A 436 27.75 31.14 34.25
C PRO A 436 28.04 32.64 34.28
N SER A 437 29.26 33.02 33.89
CA SER A 437 29.56 34.41 33.56
C SER A 437 28.83 34.84 32.28
N ARG A 438 28.52 36.13 32.13
CA ARG A 438 27.88 36.65 30.92
C ARG A 438 28.69 36.35 29.64
N GLN A 439 30.02 36.39 29.72
CA GLN A 439 30.88 36.09 28.58
C GLN A 439 30.81 34.61 28.19
N ASP A 440 30.80 33.71 29.17
CA ASP A 440 30.69 32.26 28.93
C ASP A 440 29.31 31.87 28.42
N LEU A 441 28.26 32.52 28.93
CA LEU A 441 26.91 32.35 28.43
C LEU A 441 26.77 32.73 26.95
N ILE A 442 27.35 33.85 26.52
CA ILE A 442 27.36 34.27 25.11
C ILE A 442 28.17 33.28 24.26
N GLY A 443 29.30 32.79 24.76
CA GLY A 443 30.11 31.77 24.10
C GLY A 443 29.35 30.46 23.87
N VAL A 444 28.70 29.94 24.90
CA VAL A 444 27.87 28.73 24.82
C VAL A 444 26.63 28.96 23.95
N LEU A 445 25.96 30.11 24.05
CA LEU A 445 24.85 30.46 23.14
C LEU A 445 25.32 30.46 21.68
N SER A 446 26.53 30.97 21.41
CA SER A 446 27.11 30.94 20.06
C SER A 446 27.29 29.50 19.56
N ILE A 447 27.80 28.61 20.41
CA ILE A 447 27.92 27.17 20.10
C ILE A 447 26.55 26.57 19.77
N VAL A 448 25.52 26.84 20.59
CA VAL A 448 24.15 26.33 20.36
C VAL A 448 23.57 26.82 19.04
N ILE A 449 23.65 28.12 18.75
CA ILE A 449 23.14 28.71 17.49
C ILE A 449 23.82 28.06 16.29
N TRP A 450 25.15 28.01 16.28
CA TRP A 450 25.90 27.44 15.16
C TRP A 450 25.74 25.93 15.04
N SER A 451 25.39 25.24 16.13
CA SER A 451 25.04 23.81 16.08
C SER A 451 23.68 23.58 15.43
N LEU A 452 22.66 24.38 15.76
CA LEU A 452 21.36 24.32 15.06
C LEU A 452 21.49 24.67 13.57
N ILE A 453 22.38 25.60 13.21
CA ILE A 453 22.64 25.97 11.82
C ILE A 453 23.42 24.86 11.11
N MET A 454 24.58 24.44 11.64
CA MET A 454 25.48 23.53 10.93
C MET A 454 25.04 22.07 11.02
N MET A 455 24.72 21.59 12.23
CA MET A 455 24.32 20.18 12.44
C MET A 455 22.92 19.93 11.93
N VAL A 456 21.93 20.71 12.37
CA VAL A 456 20.54 20.41 11.98
C VAL A 456 20.25 20.93 10.57
N THR A 457 20.44 22.23 10.33
CA THR A 457 19.95 22.85 9.10
C THR A 457 20.81 22.49 7.89
N VAL A 458 22.12 22.73 7.93
CA VAL A 458 23.01 22.48 6.79
C VAL A 458 23.23 20.99 6.58
N LYS A 459 23.69 20.27 7.61
CA LYS A 459 24.00 18.84 7.51
C LYS A 459 22.72 18.01 7.31
N TYR A 460 21.77 18.03 8.24
CA TYR A 460 20.60 17.15 8.12
C TYR A 460 19.59 17.60 7.06
N ILE A 461 19.02 18.81 7.21
CA ILE A 461 17.87 19.26 6.42
C ILE A 461 18.22 19.51 4.93
N LEU A 462 19.40 20.05 4.64
CA LEU A 462 19.79 20.40 3.27
C LEU A 462 20.55 19.29 2.54
N VAL A 463 21.39 18.52 3.24
CA VAL A 463 22.27 17.50 2.66
C VAL A 463 21.77 16.08 2.90
N ILE A 464 21.72 15.61 4.16
CA ILE A 464 21.43 14.20 4.49
C ILE A 464 20.01 13.80 4.05
N LEU A 465 19.00 14.68 4.18
CA LEU A 465 17.64 14.36 3.72
C LEU A 465 17.53 14.07 2.21
N ARG A 466 18.57 14.35 1.41
CA ARG A 466 18.63 13.97 -0.02
C ARG A 466 19.06 12.53 -0.25
N ALA A 467 19.58 11.86 0.78
CA ALA A 467 20.03 10.47 0.72
C ALA A 467 18.86 9.52 1.05
N ASP A 468 17.70 9.74 0.42
CA ASP A 468 16.52 8.88 0.59
C ASP A 468 16.56 7.67 -0.36
N ASN A 469 16.04 6.53 0.10
CA ASN A 469 15.96 5.29 -0.67
C ASN A 469 14.52 5.05 -1.13
N ASP A 470 14.15 5.61 -2.28
CA ASP A 470 12.79 5.62 -2.80
C ASP A 470 11.75 6.15 -1.77
N GLY A 471 12.07 7.27 -1.10
CA GLY A 471 11.20 7.89 -0.11
C GLY A 471 11.40 7.44 1.34
N GLU A 472 12.32 6.51 1.62
CA GLU A 472 12.66 6.10 3.00
C GLU A 472 13.96 6.75 3.48
N GLY A 473 14.01 7.14 4.75
CA GLY A 473 15.18 7.79 5.36
C GLY A 473 15.82 6.98 6.48
N GLY A 474 16.91 7.50 7.05
CA GLY A 474 17.66 6.85 8.15
C GLY A 474 18.93 6.12 7.70
N THR A 475 19.81 5.83 8.66
CA THR A 475 21.11 5.21 8.38
C THR A 475 20.98 3.84 7.71
N PHE A 476 19.99 3.04 8.11
CA PHE A 476 19.71 1.74 7.48
C PHE A 476 19.21 1.89 6.04
N SER A 477 18.35 2.88 5.79
CA SER A 477 17.90 3.23 4.45
C SER A 477 19.07 3.63 3.55
N THR A 478 20.01 4.42 4.09
CA THR A 478 21.25 4.81 3.40
C THR A 478 22.15 3.59 3.12
N TYR A 479 22.26 2.64 4.05
CA TYR A 479 22.98 1.38 3.81
C TYR A 479 22.34 0.58 2.67
N SER A 480 21.01 0.48 2.67
CA SER A 480 20.23 -0.19 1.63
C SER A 480 20.43 0.49 0.28
N LEU A 481 20.38 1.84 0.24
CA LEU A 481 20.67 2.64 -0.95
C LEU A 481 22.07 2.34 -1.50
N LEU A 482 23.10 2.43 -0.65
CA LEU A 482 24.49 2.12 -1.04
C LEU A 482 24.61 0.69 -1.58
N SER A 483 23.92 -0.27 -0.97
CA SER A 483 23.95 -1.66 -1.44
C SER A 483 23.27 -1.88 -2.80
N ARG A 484 22.37 -0.98 -3.24
CA ARG A 484 21.73 -1.03 -4.58
C ARG A 484 22.67 -0.52 -5.67
N TYR A 485 23.57 0.39 -5.32
CA TYR A 485 24.55 0.96 -6.23
C TYR A 485 25.92 0.26 -6.14
N MET A 486 26.24 -0.45 -5.04
CA MET A 486 27.53 -1.12 -4.84
C MET A 486 27.37 -2.58 -4.42
N ASN A 487 28.33 -3.43 -4.81
CA ASN A 487 28.33 -4.85 -4.44
C ASN A 487 28.92 -5.11 -3.04
N ILE A 488 28.27 -4.59 -2.01
CA ILE A 488 28.75 -4.62 -0.60
C ILE A 488 28.01 -5.60 0.31
N THR A 489 26.87 -6.14 -0.13
CA THR A 489 26.02 -7.07 0.66
C THR A 489 25.65 -8.31 -0.11
N HIS A 490 25.68 -9.45 0.58
CA HIS A 490 24.95 -10.65 0.15
C HIS A 490 23.47 -10.44 0.46
N ARG A 491 22.63 -10.54 -0.56
CA ARG A 491 21.17 -10.37 -0.45
C ARG A 491 20.49 -11.71 -0.51
N ASP A 492 19.25 -11.75 -0.02
CA ASP A 492 18.40 -12.90 -0.25
C ASP A 492 18.24 -13.09 -1.77
N PRO A 493 18.64 -14.25 -2.34
CA PRO A 493 18.46 -14.50 -3.75
C PRO A 493 16.96 -14.51 -4.15
N ARG A 494 16.02 -14.58 -3.18
CA ARG A 494 14.57 -14.44 -3.40
C ARG A 494 14.13 -12.98 -3.55
N GLU A 495 14.85 -12.03 -2.95
CA GLU A 495 14.51 -10.58 -2.95
C GLU A 495 15.28 -9.79 -4.02
N THR A 496 16.38 -10.33 -4.57
CA THR A 496 17.15 -9.70 -5.65
C THR A 496 16.27 -9.34 -6.86
N SER A 497 15.18 -10.08 -7.06
CA SER A 497 14.19 -9.87 -8.12
C SER A 497 13.20 -8.74 -7.85
N LEU A 498 12.98 -8.39 -6.56
CA LEU A 498 12.02 -7.38 -6.10
C LEU A 498 12.65 -5.99 -5.95
N VAL A 499 13.98 -5.93 -5.83
CA VAL A 499 14.71 -4.68 -5.64
C VAL A 499 15.34 -4.23 -6.96
N GLN A 500 14.93 -3.08 -7.47
CA GLN A 500 15.55 -2.50 -8.66
C GLN A 500 17.01 -2.13 -8.37
N MET A 501 17.93 -2.81 -9.03
CA MET A 501 19.33 -2.44 -9.01
C MET A 501 19.55 -1.24 -9.91
N LYS A 502 20.08 -0.14 -9.36
CA LYS A 502 20.28 1.14 -10.07
C LYS A 502 21.75 1.45 -10.32
N ARG A 503 22.61 0.41 -10.35
CA ARG A 503 24.06 0.54 -10.54
C ARG A 503 24.40 1.33 -11.81
N HIS A 504 25.06 2.47 -11.65
CA HIS A 504 25.68 3.19 -12.77
C HIS A 504 26.80 2.34 -13.38
N MET A 505 26.94 2.44 -14.71
CA MET A 505 28.03 1.80 -15.43
C MET A 505 29.37 2.30 -14.92
N THR A 506 30.37 1.43 -14.94
CA THR A 506 31.69 1.77 -14.38
C THR A 506 32.29 2.99 -15.08
N ASP A 507 32.05 3.14 -16.38
CA ASP A 507 32.59 4.24 -17.20
C ASP A 507 31.89 5.58 -16.99
N ASP A 508 30.70 5.60 -16.39
CA ASP A 508 29.99 6.83 -15.99
C ASP A 508 30.61 7.48 -14.75
N LEU A 509 31.53 6.80 -14.07
CA LEU A 509 32.20 7.28 -12.86
C LEU A 509 33.60 7.83 -13.20
N GLU A 510 33.93 8.94 -12.55
CA GLU A 510 35.27 9.52 -12.60
C GLU A 510 36.34 8.47 -12.19
N ARG A 511 37.56 8.58 -12.76
CA ARG A 511 38.68 7.63 -12.51
C ARG A 511 38.93 7.38 -11.01
N THR A 512 38.89 8.43 -10.19
CA THR A 512 39.10 8.34 -8.74
C THR A 512 37.95 7.59 -8.06
N SER A 513 36.70 7.91 -8.41
CA SER A 513 35.50 7.23 -7.90
C SER A 513 35.51 5.74 -8.24
N ARG A 514 35.98 5.37 -9.45
CA ARG A 514 36.16 3.96 -9.84
C ARG A 514 37.15 3.24 -8.92
N HIS A 515 38.29 3.87 -8.60
CA HIS A 515 39.28 3.26 -7.71
C HIS A 515 38.73 3.05 -6.30
N VAL A 516 38.05 4.05 -5.73
CA VAL A 516 37.43 3.97 -4.40
C VAL A 516 36.36 2.87 -4.38
N ARG A 517 35.49 2.83 -5.39
CA ARG A 517 34.47 1.77 -5.53
C ARG A 517 35.10 0.39 -5.59
N HIS A 518 36.13 0.20 -6.42
CA HIS A 518 36.82 -1.08 -6.56
C HIS A 518 37.46 -1.53 -5.24
N ARG A 519 38.08 -0.61 -4.48
CA ARG A 519 38.63 -0.90 -3.15
C ARG A 519 37.56 -1.32 -2.14
N LEU A 520 36.42 -0.63 -2.12
CA LEU A 520 35.30 -0.97 -1.25
C LEU A 520 34.66 -2.32 -1.62
N GLU A 521 34.52 -2.60 -2.92
CA GLU A 521 33.92 -3.84 -3.43
C GLU A 521 34.86 -5.05 -3.36
N SER A 522 36.18 -4.85 -3.35
CA SER A 522 37.17 -5.93 -3.20
C SER A 522 37.49 -6.24 -1.74
N SER A 523 37.40 -5.26 -0.84
CA SER A 523 37.78 -5.44 0.57
C SER A 523 36.66 -6.07 1.40
N ILE A 524 36.90 -7.27 1.92
CA ILE A 524 36.02 -7.94 2.89
C ILE A 524 35.88 -7.10 4.17
N ILE A 525 36.97 -6.45 4.60
CA ILE A 525 36.99 -5.59 5.80
C ILE A 525 36.07 -4.39 5.60
N ALA A 526 36.14 -3.70 4.46
CA ALA A 526 35.30 -2.54 4.18
C ALA A 526 33.81 -2.91 4.14
N LYS A 527 33.47 -4.05 3.51
CA LYS A 527 32.09 -4.56 3.51
C LYS A 527 31.59 -4.91 4.92
N CYS A 528 32.47 -5.52 5.73
CA CYS A 528 32.17 -5.85 7.12
C CYS A 528 31.92 -4.57 7.94
N LEU A 529 32.80 -3.57 7.81
CA LEU A 529 32.67 -2.29 8.51
C LEU A 529 31.37 -1.58 8.15
N LEU A 530 31.03 -1.45 6.86
CA LEU A 530 29.77 -0.82 6.43
C LEU A 530 28.55 -1.57 6.95
N LYS A 531 28.59 -2.91 6.97
CA LYS A 531 27.51 -3.74 7.52
C LYS A 531 27.35 -3.53 9.02
N VAL A 532 28.45 -3.53 9.76
CA VAL A 532 28.47 -3.32 11.21
C VAL A 532 28.02 -1.90 11.54
N MET A 533 28.46 -0.88 10.80
CA MET A 533 27.99 0.51 10.95
C MET A 533 26.47 0.61 10.76
N GLY A 534 25.91 0.01 9.70
CA GLY A 534 24.47 0.02 9.46
C GLY A 534 23.66 -0.65 10.58
N VAL A 535 24.15 -1.78 11.11
CA VAL A 535 23.48 -2.49 12.23
C VAL A 535 23.62 -1.70 13.54
N LEU A 536 24.81 -1.21 13.86
CA LEU A 536 25.05 -0.41 15.06
C LEU A 536 24.24 0.88 15.06
N ALA A 537 24.12 1.56 13.91
CA ALA A 537 23.30 2.76 13.82
C ALA A 537 21.84 2.48 14.21
N VAL A 538 21.24 1.41 13.67
CA VAL A 538 19.87 1.00 14.02
C VAL A 538 19.75 0.70 15.51
N THR A 539 20.66 -0.10 16.07
CA THR A 539 20.55 -0.49 17.48
C THR A 539 20.85 0.65 18.45
N MET A 540 21.66 1.63 18.04
CA MET A 540 21.90 2.85 18.80
C MET A 540 20.69 3.78 18.79
N VAL A 541 20.00 3.93 17.65
CA VAL A 541 18.71 4.66 17.60
C VAL A 541 17.66 3.96 18.48
N LEU A 542 17.60 2.62 18.45
CA LEU A 542 16.69 1.86 19.31
C LEU A 542 17.02 2.02 20.81
N ALA A 543 18.30 2.06 21.16
CA ALA A 543 18.74 2.27 22.54
C ALA A 543 18.46 3.70 23.02
N ASP A 544 18.67 4.70 22.15
CA ASP A 544 18.30 6.09 22.40
C ASP A 544 16.80 6.24 22.63
N GLY A 545 16.02 5.48 21.85
CA GLY A 545 14.58 5.53 21.94
C GLY A 545 13.96 5.06 23.25
N LEU A 546 14.75 4.38 24.09
CA LEU A 546 14.39 4.06 25.46
C LEU A 546 14.53 5.27 26.40
N LEU A 547 15.53 6.12 26.16
CA LEU A 547 15.90 7.24 27.02
C LEU A 547 15.05 8.50 26.76
N THR A 548 14.71 8.79 25.50
CA THR A 548 14.02 10.05 25.18
C THR A 548 12.69 10.23 25.92
N PRO A 549 11.82 9.21 26.05
CA PRO A 549 10.60 9.38 26.84
C PRO A 549 10.88 9.64 28.33
N ALA A 550 11.89 8.98 28.89
CA ALA A 550 12.29 9.20 30.29
C ALA A 550 12.82 10.63 30.49
N GLN A 551 13.72 11.08 29.61
CA GLN A 551 14.35 12.41 29.72
C GLN A 551 13.34 13.54 29.50
N SER A 552 12.48 13.42 28.48
CA SER A 552 11.50 14.45 28.14
C SER A 552 10.46 14.62 29.25
N VAL A 553 9.86 13.51 29.71
CA VAL A 553 8.81 13.55 30.74
C VAL A 553 9.38 13.96 32.09
N LEU A 554 10.53 13.42 32.50
CA LEU A 554 11.17 13.82 33.75
C LEU A 554 11.54 15.32 33.74
N GLY A 555 12.08 15.82 32.62
CA GLY A 555 12.43 17.24 32.49
C GLY A 555 11.23 18.19 32.54
N ALA A 556 10.07 17.77 32.00
CA ALA A 556 8.85 18.55 32.12
C ALA A 556 8.27 18.53 33.55
N VAL A 557 8.26 17.37 34.21
CA VAL A 557 7.69 17.20 35.56
C VAL A 557 8.55 17.87 36.64
N GLN A 558 9.87 17.96 36.46
CA GLN A 558 10.75 18.71 37.36
C GLN A 558 10.41 20.22 37.45
N GLY A 559 9.67 20.77 36.48
CA GLY A 559 9.12 22.13 36.59
C GLY A 559 8.22 22.35 37.80
N ILE A 560 7.67 21.28 38.40
CA ILE A 560 6.89 21.34 39.64
C ILE A 560 7.75 21.87 40.81
N GLU A 561 9.06 21.60 40.84
CA GLU A 561 9.96 22.11 41.89
C GLU A 561 10.06 23.63 41.88
N VAL A 562 9.89 24.27 40.71
CA VAL A 562 9.90 25.73 40.58
C VAL A 562 8.65 26.35 41.18
N VAL A 563 7.52 25.65 41.13
CA VAL A 563 6.24 26.08 41.69
C VAL A 563 6.13 25.74 43.18
N SER A 564 6.61 24.56 43.58
CA SER A 564 6.55 24.05 44.95
C SER A 564 7.89 23.42 45.35
N PRO A 565 8.81 24.19 45.96
CA PRO A 565 10.15 23.72 46.31
C PRO A 565 10.21 22.60 47.37
N ASN A 566 9.13 22.39 48.12
CA ASN A 566 9.05 21.40 49.20
C ASN A 566 8.63 19.99 48.75
N ILE A 567 8.44 19.76 47.45
CA ILE A 567 8.00 18.46 46.95
C ILE A 567 9.15 17.43 47.02
N SER A 568 8.84 16.18 47.39
CA SER A 568 9.87 15.14 47.46
C SER A 568 10.27 14.68 46.06
N LYS A 569 11.57 14.37 45.85
CA LYS A 569 12.06 13.77 44.59
C LYS A 569 11.32 12.48 44.22
N GLY A 570 10.96 11.68 45.22
CA GLY A 570 10.18 10.45 45.01
C GLY A 570 8.79 10.72 44.43
N THR A 571 8.16 11.84 44.79
CA THR A 571 6.87 12.25 44.20
C THR A 571 7.02 12.64 42.73
N ILE A 572 8.09 13.35 42.36
CA ILE A 572 8.38 13.73 40.96
C ILE A 572 8.57 12.48 40.09
N ILE A 573 9.37 11.53 40.58
CA ILE A 573 9.60 10.25 39.89
C ILE A 573 8.29 9.46 39.78
N GLY A 574 7.51 9.37 40.86
CA GLY A 574 6.21 8.66 40.84
C GLY A 574 5.20 9.27 39.86
N VAL A 575 5.15 10.60 39.74
CA VAL A 575 4.32 11.29 38.73
C VAL A 575 4.85 11.03 37.32
N THR A 576 6.16 11.06 37.13
CA THR A 576 6.83 10.73 35.85
C THR A 576 6.46 9.32 35.40
N ASP A 577 6.63 8.33 36.28
CA ASP A 577 6.32 6.92 36.00
C ASP A 577 4.82 6.71 35.71
N ALA A 578 3.92 7.41 36.43
CA ALA A 578 2.49 7.36 36.15
C ALA A 578 2.13 7.91 34.76
N ILE A 579 2.75 9.03 34.34
CA ILE A 579 2.58 9.59 33.00
C ILE A 579 3.10 8.62 31.94
N LEU A 580 4.28 8.02 32.17
CA LEU A 580 4.85 7.02 31.26
C LEU A 580 3.93 5.80 31.11
N VAL A 581 3.40 5.24 32.21
CA VAL A 581 2.45 4.12 32.16
C VAL A 581 1.21 4.50 31.34
N ALA A 582 0.59 5.65 31.62
CA ALA A 582 -0.58 6.12 30.89
C ALA A 582 -0.29 6.29 29.39
N LEU A 583 0.87 6.84 29.06
CA LEU A 583 1.36 7.03 27.69
C LEU A 583 1.45 5.70 26.94
N PHE A 584 2.10 4.68 27.54
CA PHE A 584 2.29 3.37 26.93
C PHE A 584 0.98 2.53 26.86
N LEU A 585 0.04 2.75 27.79
CA LEU A 585 -1.28 2.12 27.78
C LEU A 585 -2.23 2.67 26.70
N ILE A 586 -2.08 3.94 26.30
CA ILE A 586 -2.90 4.56 25.25
C ILE A 586 -2.46 4.16 23.84
N GLN A 587 -1.21 3.69 23.66
CA GLN A 587 -0.65 3.36 22.34
C GLN A 587 -1.45 2.35 21.49
N PRO A 588 -2.08 1.29 22.04
CA PRO A 588 -2.89 0.34 21.26
C PRO A 588 -4.08 0.97 20.52
N LEU A 589 -4.51 2.19 20.89
CA LEU A 589 -5.64 2.90 20.27
C LEU A 589 -5.30 3.51 18.89
N GLY A 590 -4.03 3.44 18.46
CA GLY A 590 -3.60 3.72 17.09
C GLY A 590 -3.11 5.15 16.83
N ILE A 591 -1.97 5.27 16.15
CA ILE A 591 -1.27 6.53 15.80
C ILE A 591 -2.13 7.43 14.90
N THR A 592 -2.98 6.84 14.06
CA THR A 592 -3.79 7.55 13.05
C THR A 592 -4.85 8.48 13.66
N LYS A 593 -5.28 8.23 14.91
CA LYS A 593 -6.20 9.13 15.65
C LYS A 593 -5.47 10.14 16.53
N LEU A 594 -4.26 9.81 17.00
CA LEU A 594 -3.48 10.60 17.95
C LEU A 594 -2.64 11.71 17.27
N THR A 595 -2.14 11.48 16.05
CA THR A 595 -1.34 12.47 15.30
C THR A 595 -2.09 13.78 15.00
N PHE A 596 -3.42 13.76 14.90
CA PHE A 596 -4.24 14.97 14.76
C PHE A 596 -4.19 15.89 15.99
N ALA A 597 -4.02 15.32 17.20
CA ALA A 597 -3.92 16.10 18.43
C ALA A 597 -2.50 16.60 18.70
N PHE A 598 -1.48 15.93 18.16
CA PHE A 598 -0.07 16.19 18.47
C PHE A 598 0.49 17.46 17.81
N ALA A 599 0.16 17.72 16.55
CA ALA A 599 0.64 18.91 15.84
C ALA A 599 0.25 20.23 16.52
N PRO A 600 -1.02 20.45 16.94
CA PRO A 600 -1.38 21.63 17.73
C PRO A 600 -0.56 21.78 19.02
N ILE A 601 -0.35 20.68 19.76
CA ILE A 601 0.37 20.71 21.05
C ILE A 601 1.82 21.20 20.83
N VAL A 602 2.53 20.62 19.86
CA VAL A 602 3.93 21.01 19.58
C VAL A 602 4.02 22.42 19.01
N ILE A 603 3.09 22.83 18.15
CA ILE A 603 3.06 24.21 17.63
C ILE A 603 2.84 25.23 18.76
N ILE A 604 1.91 24.95 19.67
CA ILE A 604 1.66 25.82 20.84
C ILE A 604 2.89 25.86 21.75
N TRP A 605 3.54 24.72 21.99
CA TRP A 605 4.78 24.64 22.76
C TRP A 605 5.93 25.44 22.13
N LEU A 606 6.17 25.28 20.83
CA LEU A 606 7.17 26.06 20.10
C LEU A 606 6.82 27.56 20.10
N GLY A 607 5.54 27.89 19.98
CA GLY A 607 5.03 29.25 20.11
C GLY A 607 5.31 29.85 21.50
N PHE A 608 5.09 29.10 22.58
CA PHE A 608 5.42 29.52 23.95
C PHE A 608 6.91 29.82 24.09
N ASN A 609 7.77 28.92 23.60
CA ASN A 609 9.21 29.12 23.58
C ASN A 609 9.62 30.39 22.83
N ALA A 610 9.03 30.64 21.65
CA ALA A 610 9.29 31.84 20.87
C ALA A 610 8.82 33.12 21.60
N VAL A 611 7.62 33.11 22.18
CA VAL A 611 7.06 34.26 22.92
C VAL A 611 7.87 34.57 24.17
N PHE A 612 8.25 33.56 24.95
CA PHE A 612 9.13 33.74 26.11
C PHE A 612 10.50 34.26 25.68
N GLY A 613 11.00 33.73 24.56
CA GLY A 613 12.21 34.19 23.90
C GLY A 613 12.20 35.70 23.64
N ILE A 614 11.16 36.17 22.93
CA ILE A 614 10.96 37.58 22.56
C ILE A 614 10.77 38.44 23.81
N TYR A 615 9.97 38.00 24.78
CA TYR A 615 9.74 38.72 26.03
C TYR A 615 11.04 38.94 26.81
N ASN A 616 11.86 37.90 26.95
CA ASN A 616 13.10 38.00 27.70
C ASN A 616 14.15 38.87 27.00
N LEU A 617 14.19 38.79 25.68
CA LEU A 617 15.07 39.62 24.87
C LEU A 617 14.69 41.11 24.95
N ALA A 618 13.39 41.42 25.00
CA ALA A 618 12.91 42.80 25.11
C ALA A 618 13.14 43.41 26.51
N ASN A 619 13.07 42.61 27.58
CA ASN A 619 13.08 43.11 28.96
C ASN A 619 14.43 43.00 29.69
N TYR A 620 15.34 42.10 29.28
CA TYR A 620 16.57 41.82 30.03
C TYR A 620 17.84 42.24 29.28
N ASP A 621 18.34 41.42 28.33
CA ASP A 621 19.61 41.71 27.63
C ASP A 621 19.53 41.39 26.13
N ALA A 622 19.32 42.41 25.30
CA ALA A 622 19.40 42.30 23.84
C ALA A 622 20.84 42.13 23.31
N GLY A 623 21.85 42.42 24.13
CA GLY A 623 23.26 42.30 23.77
C GLY A 623 23.73 40.85 23.53
N VAL A 624 22.92 39.85 23.87
CA VAL A 624 23.18 38.43 23.59
C VAL A 624 23.18 38.10 22.09
N PHE A 625 22.62 38.95 21.23
CA PHE A 625 22.69 38.82 19.76
C PHE A 625 24.11 38.74 19.22
N LYS A 626 25.11 39.20 19.98
CA LYS A 626 26.53 39.01 19.65
C LYS A 626 26.89 37.53 19.41
N ALA A 627 26.17 36.59 20.01
CA ALA A 627 26.37 35.16 19.84
C ALA A 627 26.19 34.64 18.39
N PHE A 628 25.53 35.39 17.49
CA PHE A 628 25.48 35.05 16.07
C PHE A 628 26.87 35.09 15.41
N ASN A 629 27.83 35.83 15.97
CA ASN A 629 29.21 35.79 15.53
C ASN A 629 29.88 34.51 16.09
N PRO A 630 30.33 33.56 15.24
CA PRO A 630 30.96 32.32 15.68
C PRO A 630 32.29 32.55 16.40
N GLY A 631 32.89 33.74 16.27
CA GLY A 631 34.08 34.13 17.01
C GLY A 631 33.93 34.01 18.53
N TYR A 632 32.72 34.20 19.08
CA TYR A 632 32.48 34.01 20.52
C TYR A 632 32.52 32.53 20.94
N ALA A 633 32.10 31.61 20.07
CA ALA A 633 32.24 30.17 20.31
C ALA A 633 33.72 29.78 20.34
N PHE A 634 34.51 30.25 19.36
CA PHE A 634 35.95 29.97 19.30
C PHE A 634 36.71 30.62 20.47
N ASP A 635 36.40 31.86 20.82
CA ASP A 635 36.97 32.54 21.99
C ASP A 635 36.67 31.76 23.28
N PHE A 636 35.42 31.32 23.47
CA PHE A 636 35.04 30.51 24.62
C PHE A 636 35.83 29.19 24.70
N LEU A 637 35.91 28.45 23.59
CA LEU A 637 36.67 27.20 23.54
C LEU A 637 38.17 27.43 23.75
N ALA A 638 38.73 28.52 23.21
CA ALA A 638 40.14 28.87 23.39
C ALA A 638 40.46 29.26 24.84
N ARG A 639 39.57 29.99 25.52
CA ARG A 639 39.73 30.40 26.93
C ARG A 639 39.65 29.23 27.91
N HIS A 640 38.70 28.31 27.69
CA HIS A 640 38.42 27.20 28.61
C HIS A 640 39.12 25.89 28.26
N GLY A 641 39.71 25.77 27.08
CA GLY A 641 40.49 24.61 26.63
C GLY A 641 39.73 23.29 26.82
N GLU A 642 40.28 22.38 27.63
CA GLU A 642 39.68 21.07 27.91
C GLU A 642 38.28 21.18 28.55
N GLN A 643 38.07 22.12 29.47
CA GLN A 643 36.78 22.29 30.13
C GLN A 643 35.71 22.76 29.13
N GLY A 644 36.07 23.68 28.23
CA GLY A 644 35.20 24.12 27.14
C GLY A 644 34.85 22.98 26.18
N TRP A 645 35.83 22.13 25.84
CA TRP A 645 35.60 20.91 25.05
C TRP A 645 34.64 19.94 25.77
N ARG A 646 34.79 19.70 27.08
CA ARG A 646 33.87 18.85 27.86
C ARG A 646 32.43 19.40 27.87
N MET A 647 32.27 20.72 27.89
CA MET A 647 30.95 21.38 27.86
C MET A 647 30.21 21.21 26.53
N LEU A 648 30.91 20.88 25.43
CA LEU A 648 30.26 20.53 24.16
C LEU A 648 29.25 19.39 24.32
N SER A 649 29.54 18.44 25.23
CA SER A 649 28.65 17.33 25.55
C SER A 649 27.33 17.73 26.23
N GLY A 650 27.22 18.94 26.79
CA GLY A 650 25.97 19.53 27.25
C GLY A 650 25.23 20.22 26.11
N THR A 651 25.95 20.97 25.27
CA THR A 651 25.36 21.68 24.12
C THR A 651 24.84 20.75 23.02
N LEU A 652 25.35 19.52 22.92
CA LEU A 652 24.85 18.55 21.92
C LEU A 652 23.37 18.24 22.07
N LEU A 653 22.83 18.39 23.28
CA LEU A 653 21.42 18.17 23.59
C LEU A 653 20.49 19.14 22.84
N ALA A 654 21.03 20.25 22.31
CA ALA A 654 20.27 21.19 21.49
C ALA A 654 19.84 20.62 20.14
N PHE A 655 20.49 19.55 19.67
CA PHE A 655 20.20 18.93 18.36
C PHE A 655 19.97 17.42 18.43
N THR A 656 19.75 16.85 19.61
CA THR A 656 19.28 15.46 19.74
C THR A 656 17.86 15.35 19.15
N GLY A 657 17.57 14.28 18.42
CA GLY A 657 16.33 14.10 17.65
C GLY A 657 16.49 14.30 16.13
N VAL A 658 17.68 14.65 15.63
CA VAL A 658 17.94 14.75 14.17
C VAL A 658 17.97 13.40 13.47
N GLU A 659 18.30 12.34 14.20
CA GLU A 659 18.26 10.96 13.76
C GLU A 659 16.82 10.47 13.53
N ALA A 660 15.88 10.87 14.39
CA ALA A 660 14.45 10.65 14.18
C ALA A 660 13.96 11.41 12.94
N LEU A 661 14.40 12.65 12.77
CA LEU A 661 14.11 13.45 11.57
C LEU A 661 14.59 12.79 10.28
N PHE A 662 15.74 12.11 10.31
CA PHE A 662 16.22 11.39 9.13
C PHE A 662 15.41 10.12 8.87
N ALA A 663 15.06 9.35 9.91
CA ALA A 663 14.23 8.15 9.77
C ALA A 663 12.82 8.46 9.24
N ASP A 664 12.24 9.58 9.65
CA ASP A 664 10.85 9.96 9.38
C ASP A 664 10.58 10.44 7.94
N ILE A 665 11.57 10.43 7.03
CA ILE A 665 11.31 10.67 5.60
C ILE A 665 10.30 9.65 5.03
N GLY A 666 10.33 8.42 5.55
CA GLY A 666 9.39 7.36 5.14
C GLY A 666 7.92 7.74 5.35
N ALA A 667 7.63 8.50 6.41
CA ALA A 667 6.29 8.99 6.72
C ALA A 667 6.01 10.38 6.13
N PHE A 668 7.03 11.24 6.03
CA PHE A 668 6.90 12.63 5.59
C PHE A 668 7.88 12.95 4.46
N SER A 669 7.40 13.58 3.39
CA SER A 669 8.28 13.95 2.29
C SER A 669 9.38 14.93 2.74
N ARG A 670 10.58 14.82 2.14
CA ARG A 670 11.70 15.74 2.37
C ARG A 670 11.30 17.23 2.36
N ARG A 671 10.48 17.63 1.39
CA ARG A 671 10.06 19.04 1.25
C ARG A 671 9.16 19.49 2.41
N ALA A 672 8.35 18.59 2.96
CA ALA A 672 7.50 18.90 4.12
C ALA A 672 8.35 19.18 5.36
N ILE A 673 9.39 18.36 5.59
CA ILE A 673 10.36 18.55 6.68
C ILE A 673 11.13 19.87 6.49
N GLN A 674 11.57 20.18 5.27
CA GLN A 674 12.27 21.45 4.98
C GLN A 674 11.41 22.69 5.28
N ILE A 675 10.14 22.69 4.86
CA ILE A 675 9.22 23.80 5.09
C ILE A 675 8.92 23.96 6.58
N SER A 676 8.62 22.86 7.28
CA SER A 676 8.25 22.89 8.68
C SER A 676 9.42 23.22 9.62
N TRP A 677 10.64 22.78 9.29
CA TRP A 677 11.85 23.18 10.00
C TRP A 677 12.14 24.67 9.83
N LEU A 678 12.31 25.13 8.58
CA LEU A 678 12.73 26.50 8.29
C LEU A 678 11.64 27.53 8.64
N GLY A 679 10.36 27.16 8.49
CA GLY A 679 9.24 28.05 8.72
C GLY A 679 8.70 28.07 10.16
N CYS A 680 8.97 27.04 10.97
CA CYS A 680 8.38 26.92 12.31
C CYS A 680 9.39 26.51 13.38
N ALA A 681 9.95 25.30 13.33
CA ALA A 681 10.75 24.77 14.45
C ALA A 681 12.06 25.53 14.68
N PHE A 682 12.83 25.77 13.61
CA PHE A 682 14.11 26.49 13.69
C PHE A 682 14.00 27.90 14.30
N PRO A 683 13.12 28.80 13.80
CA PRO A 683 13.01 30.15 14.37
C PRO A 683 12.51 30.12 15.82
N CYS A 684 11.60 29.21 16.18
CA CYS A 684 11.10 29.12 17.55
C CYS A 684 12.19 28.66 18.53
N LEU A 685 12.97 27.63 18.17
CA LEU A 685 14.08 27.14 18.99
C LEU A 685 15.20 28.18 19.13
N LEU A 686 15.52 28.88 18.05
CA LEU A 686 16.52 29.94 18.06
C LEU A 686 16.13 31.06 19.04
N LEU A 687 14.87 31.52 18.97
CA LEU A 687 14.33 32.52 19.91
C LEU A 687 14.32 32.01 21.35
N ALA A 688 14.01 30.73 21.56
CA ALA A 688 14.01 30.12 22.89
C ALA A 688 15.38 30.22 23.57
N TYR A 689 16.44 29.74 22.91
CA TYR A 689 17.79 29.75 23.49
C TYR A 689 18.32 31.18 23.68
N ILE A 690 18.08 32.07 22.71
CA ILE A 690 18.49 33.47 22.82
C ILE A 690 17.81 34.17 23.99
N GLY A 691 16.50 33.99 24.17
CA GLY A 691 15.79 34.62 25.28
C GLY A 691 16.09 34.00 26.63
N GLN A 692 16.32 32.69 26.71
CA GLN A 692 16.85 32.04 27.92
C GLN A 692 18.20 32.66 28.32
N ALA A 693 19.12 32.84 27.35
CA ALA A 693 20.39 33.51 27.62
C ALA A 693 20.22 34.97 28.04
N ALA A 694 19.30 35.71 27.42
CA ALA A 694 19.00 37.09 27.82
C ALA A 694 18.57 37.16 29.29
N TYR A 695 17.69 36.25 29.73
CA TYR A 695 17.29 36.18 31.14
C TYR A 695 18.45 35.77 32.06
N ILE A 696 19.19 34.70 31.72
CA ILE A 696 20.30 34.16 32.54
C ILE A 696 21.44 35.17 32.68
N SER A 697 21.69 36.03 31.68
CA SER A 697 22.73 37.07 31.77
C SER A 697 22.49 38.07 32.92
N VAL A 698 21.24 38.24 33.35
CA VAL A 698 20.84 39.09 34.48
C VAL A 698 20.61 38.26 35.75
N HIS A 699 20.11 37.02 35.59
CA HIS A 699 19.81 36.06 36.66
C HIS A 699 20.61 34.76 36.49
N PRO A 700 21.91 34.74 36.86
CA PRO A 700 22.79 33.60 36.58
C PRO A 700 22.29 32.27 37.16
N GLU A 701 21.63 32.28 38.31
CA GLU A 701 21.04 31.12 38.99
C GLU A 701 19.91 30.43 38.20
N ALA A 702 19.40 31.07 37.16
CA ALA A 702 18.34 30.54 36.32
C ALA A 702 18.79 29.36 35.42
N TYR A 703 20.10 29.16 35.23
CA TYR A 703 20.66 28.07 34.41
C TYR A 703 20.17 26.67 34.83
N SER A 704 19.83 26.48 36.11
CA SER A 704 19.37 25.22 36.70
C SER A 704 18.01 24.75 36.19
N ASN A 705 17.11 25.68 35.89
CA ASN A 705 15.76 25.43 35.34
C ASN A 705 15.42 26.53 34.33
N PRO A 706 16.12 26.58 33.18
CA PRO A 706 16.19 27.74 32.32
C PRO A 706 14.83 28.12 31.74
N PHE A 707 14.03 27.12 31.32
CA PHE A 707 12.71 27.36 30.76
C PHE A 707 11.72 27.94 31.79
N PHE A 708 11.52 27.25 32.92
CA PHE A 708 10.50 27.64 33.91
C PHE A 708 10.86 28.95 34.65
N LYS A 709 12.15 29.18 34.91
CA LYS A 709 12.60 30.41 35.58
C LYS A 709 12.59 31.64 34.67
N SER A 710 12.72 31.44 33.36
CA SER A 710 12.64 32.53 32.37
C SER A 710 11.23 32.76 31.82
N ALA A 711 10.22 32.06 32.35
CA ALA A 711 8.84 32.28 31.96
C ALA A 711 8.35 33.68 32.42
N PRO A 712 7.59 34.41 31.59
CA PRO A 712 6.97 35.67 31.98
C PRO A 712 6.13 35.54 33.27
N PRO A 713 6.02 36.61 34.07
CA PRO A 713 5.24 36.57 35.30
C PRO A 713 3.80 36.12 35.06
N GLY A 714 3.34 35.11 35.80
CA GLY A 714 1.98 34.58 35.72
C GLY A 714 1.74 33.46 34.69
N THR A 715 2.72 33.11 33.85
CA THR A 715 2.55 32.08 32.80
C THR A 715 3.11 30.70 33.15
N VAL A 716 3.71 30.52 34.34
CA VAL A 716 4.38 29.27 34.76
C VAL A 716 3.43 28.07 34.78
N TYR A 717 2.21 28.21 35.31
CA TYR A 717 1.24 27.10 35.36
C TYR A 717 0.79 26.64 33.96
N PRO A 718 0.34 27.53 33.05
CA PRO A 718 0.11 27.16 31.65
C PRO A 718 1.33 26.52 30.99
N ALA A 719 2.52 27.07 31.22
CA ALA A 719 3.76 26.57 30.64
C ALA A 719 4.09 25.14 31.13
N LEU A 720 3.84 24.82 32.40
CA LEU A 720 4.01 23.48 32.96
C LEU A 720 3.08 22.46 32.31
N VAL A 721 1.79 22.80 32.12
CA VAL A 721 0.83 21.91 31.45
C VAL A 721 1.25 21.65 30.00
N ILE A 722 1.59 22.69 29.26
CA ILE A 722 2.02 22.55 27.85
C ILE A 722 3.36 21.81 27.76
N ALA A 723 4.31 22.03 28.68
CA ALA A 723 5.57 21.29 28.73
C ALA A 723 5.36 19.79 28.92
N ILE A 724 4.48 19.40 29.85
CA ILE A 724 4.14 17.98 30.08
C ILE A 724 3.47 17.37 28.84
N LEU A 725 2.52 18.08 28.22
CA LEU A 725 1.87 17.62 26.99
C LEU A 725 2.89 17.50 25.84
N ALA A 726 3.79 18.47 25.67
CA ALA A 726 4.84 18.43 24.66
C ALA A 726 5.81 17.28 24.90
N ALA A 727 6.21 17.01 26.15
CA ALA A 727 7.06 15.88 26.51
C ALA A 727 6.39 14.52 26.24
N VAL A 728 5.08 14.42 26.49
CA VAL A 728 4.27 13.23 26.13
C VAL A 728 4.26 13.02 24.61
N VAL A 729 4.15 14.10 23.82
CA VAL A 729 4.21 14.01 22.35
C VAL A 729 5.62 13.68 21.85
N ALA A 730 6.67 14.29 22.42
CA ALA A 730 8.07 14.02 22.10
C ALA A 730 8.43 12.54 22.28
N SER A 731 7.92 11.95 23.36
CA SER A 731 8.07 10.54 23.68
C SER A 731 7.47 9.60 22.61
N GLN A 732 6.52 10.06 21.79
CA GLN A 732 5.85 9.25 20.77
C GLN A 732 6.59 9.21 19.42
N ALA A 733 7.36 10.26 19.09
CA ALA A 733 8.07 10.40 17.82
C ALA A 733 9.01 9.20 17.57
N ILE A 734 9.82 8.91 18.57
CA ILE A 734 10.82 7.85 18.57
C ILE A 734 10.21 6.46 18.68
N ILE A 735 9.13 6.33 19.45
CA ILE A 735 8.41 5.07 19.60
C ILE A 735 7.81 4.67 18.25
N THR A 736 7.28 5.63 17.49
CA THR A 736 6.79 5.41 16.12
C THR A 736 7.91 5.00 15.16
N ALA A 737 9.10 5.62 15.25
CA ALA A 737 10.27 5.28 14.44
C ALA A 737 10.85 3.87 14.76
N THR A 738 10.60 3.36 15.96
CA THR A 738 11.13 2.07 16.48
C THR A 738 10.33 0.84 16.02
N PHE A 739 9.11 1.01 15.51
CA PHE A 739 8.25 -0.11 15.13
C PHE A 739 8.34 -0.44 13.64
N GLN A 740 9.18 -1.40 13.24
CA GLN A 740 9.20 -1.92 11.87
C GLN A 740 9.32 -3.45 11.70
N ILE A 741 8.95 -4.29 12.67
CA ILE A 741 9.00 -5.76 12.50
C ILE A 741 7.86 -6.52 13.25
N LYS A 742 6.61 -6.37 12.78
CA LYS A 742 5.54 -7.40 12.60
C LYS A 742 4.27 -6.66 12.19
N VAL A 743 3.70 -7.05 11.06
CA VAL A 743 2.91 -6.14 10.22
C VAL A 743 1.41 -6.23 10.52
N VAL A 744 0.88 -5.24 11.26
CA VAL A 744 -0.55 -4.90 11.25
C VAL A 744 -0.65 -3.50 10.66
N HIS A 745 -1.17 -3.40 9.43
CA HIS A 745 -1.37 -2.12 8.75
C HIS A 745 -2.52 -1.37 9.44
N THR A 746 -2.22 -0.25 10.09
CA THR A 746 -3.22 0.58 10.79
C THR A 746 -3.86 1.64 9.89
N SER A 747 -3.34 1.86 8.67
CA SER A 747 -3.82 2.86 7.72
C SER A 747 -4.00 2.27 6.32
N ASN A 748 -5.10 2.64 5.65
CA ASN A 748 -5.39 2.29 4.25
C ASN A 748 -4.65 3.19 3.23
N ILE A 749 -3.86 4.16 3.70
CA ILE A 749 -3.29 5.25 2.88
C ILE A 749 -1.76 5.35 3.02
N PHE A 750 -1.18 5.00 4.18
CA PHE A 750 0.26 5.14 4.44
C PHE A 750 0.91 3.79 4.77
N HIS A 751 1.85 3.37 3.93
CA HIS A 751 2.72 2.22 4.19
C HIS A 751 3.73 2.59 5.29
N GLY A 752 3.90 1.76 6.33
CA GLY A 752 4.95 1.95 7.35
C GLY A 752 4.52 2.21 8.80
N GLN A 753 3.22 2.34 9.11
CA GLN A 753 2.75 2.45 10.51
C GLN A 753 2.44 1.06 11.07
N LEU A 754 3.43 0.47 11.73
CA LEU A 754 3.41 -0.91 12.25
C LEU A 754 3.33 -0.84 13.79
N TYR A 755 2.44 -1.60 14.44
CA TYR A 755 2.36 -1.68 15.90
C TYR A 755 2.74 -3.08 16.39
N ILE A 756 3.73 -3.18 17.28
CA ILE A 756 4.16 -4.44 17.88
C ILE A 756 3.89 -4.38 19.39
N PRO A 757 2.83 -5.05 19.88
CA PRO A 757 2.46 -4.99 21.30
C PRO A 757 3.60 -5.38 22.24
N ILE A 758 4.39 -6.39 21.89
CA ILE A 758 5.48 -6.90 22.74
C ILE A 758 6.59 -5.85 22.89
N VAL A 759 6.97 -5.16 21.81
CA VAL A 759 8.01 -4.12 21.86
C VAL A 759 7.52 -2.92 22.67
N ASN A 760 6.24 -2.54 22.53
CA ASN A 760 5.63 -1.48 23.33
C ASN A 760 5.75 -1.74 24.83
N TRP A 761 5.43 -2.97 25.29
CA TRP A 761 5.57 -3.33 26.70
C TRP A 761 7.02 -3.37 27.19
N LEU A 762 7.95 -3.86 26.35
CA LEU A 762 9.37 -3.87 26.69
C LEU A 762 9.96 -2.46 26.81
N LEU A 763 9.58 -1.55 25.89
CA LEU A 763 9.96 -0.14 25.95
C LEU A 763 9.39 0.52 27.21
N MET A 764 8.11 0.31 27.53
CA MET A 764 7.48 0.84 28.75
C MET A 764 8.28 0.46 30.00
N ILE A 765 8.58 -0.84 30.16
CA ILE A 765 9.31 -1.35 31.32
C ILE A 765 10.71 -0.71 31.38
N GLY A 766 11.43 -0.68 30.26
CA GLY A 766 12.78 -0.14 30.26
C GLY A 766 12.82 1.39 30.47
N THR A 767 11.88 2.16 29.93
CA THR A 767 11.79 3.61 30.15
C THR A 767 11.48 3.94 31.60
N ILE A 768 10.53 3.22 32.23
CA ILE A 768 10.22 3.38 33.66
C ILE A 768 11.47 3.06 34.50
N LEU A 769 12.12 1.92 34.23
CA LEU A 769 13.33 1.52 34.95
C LEU A 769 14.42 2.59 34.85
N VAL A 770 14.64 3.15 33.66
CA VAL A 770 15.61 4.23 33.44
C VAL A 770 15.23 5.49 34.22
N ALA A 771 13.98 5.93 34.16
CA ALA A 771 13.50 7.12 34.87
C ALA A 771 13.64 6.96 36.40
N SER A 772 13.37 5.76 36.93
CA SER A 772 13.51 5.47 38.36
C SER A 772 14.98 5.37 38.81
N ILE A 773 15.88 4.81 37.98
CA ILE A 773 17.32 4.69 38.29
C ILE A 773 18.01 6.06 38.21
N TYR A 774 17.79 6.78 37.11
CA TYR A 774 18.36 8.10 36.87
C TYR A 774 17.39 9.18 37.37
N ASN A 775 17.31 9.27 38.70
CA ASN A 775 16.40 10.12 39.46
C ASN A 775 16.58 11.66 39.29
N ASN A 776 17.36 12.12 38.31
CA ASN A 776 17.55 13.53 37.98
C ASN A 776 17.86 13.69 36.47
N THR A 777 17.34 14.75 35.84
CA THR A 777 17.63 15.10 34.42
C THR A 777 19.10 15.27 34.11
N THR A 778 19.93 15.75 35.06
CA THR A 778 21.37 15.89 34.82
C THR A 778 22.07 14.54 34.73
N SER A 779 21.73 13.58 35.60
CA SER A 779 22.32 12.23 35.56
C SER A 779 21.80 11.44 34.37
N LEU A 780 20.52 11.58 34.03
CA LEU A 780 19.93 10.99 32.83
C LEU A 780 20.50 11.62 31.53
N GLY A 781 20.70 12.93 31.52
CA GLY A 781 21.36 13.68 30.43
C GLY A 781 22.85 13.34 30.25
N ASN A 782 23.50 12.72 31.25
CA ASN A 782 24.82 12.14 31.10
C ASN A 782 24.80 10.76 30.43
N ALA A 783 23.71 10.01 30.56
CA ALA A 783 23.53 8.73 29.85
C ALA A 783 23.06 8.91 28.39
N TYR A 784 22.52 10.08 28.08
CA TYR A 784 21.96 10.45 26.78
C TYR A 784 22.99 11.08 25.82
N GLY A 785 22.76 10.94 24.52
CA GLY A 785 23.51 11.65 23.47
C GLY A 785 24.74 10.95 22.87
N VAL A 786 25.40 10.00 23.56
CA VAL A 786 26.57 9.29 22.99
C VAL A 786 26.17 8.42 21.79
N CYS A 787 25.08 7.65 21.92
CA CYS A 787 24.55 6.84 20.83
C CYS A 787 24.14 7.70 19.62
N VAL A 788 23.46 8.81 19.86
CA VAL A 788 23.09 9.79 18.82
C VAL A 788 24.32 10.33 18.10
N MET A 789 25.39 10.68 18.83
CA MET A 789 26.61 11.18 18.19
C MET A 789 27.30 10.13 17.32
N PHE A 790 27.29 8.85 17.70
CA PHE A 790 27.77 7.78 16.82
C PHE A 790 26.92 7.65 15.56
N VAL A 791 25.59 7.67 15.69
CA VAL A 791 24.66 7.61 14.56
C VAL A 791 24.91 8.78 13.60
N THR A 792 25.00 10.00 14.12
CA THR A 792 25.22 11.19 13.30
C THR A 792 26.58 11.18 12.58
N PHE A 793 27.61 10.60 13.20
CA PHE A 793 28.91 10.39 12.57
C PHE A 793 28.86 9.32 11.46
N PHE A 794 28.15 8.22 11.70
CA PHE A 794 27.92 7.17 10.70
C PHE A 794 27.13 7.69 9.50
N ASP A 795 26.12 8.54 9.73
CA ASP A 795 25.37 9.21 8.67
C ASP A 795 26.29 10.06 7.80
N THR A 796 27.16 10.88 8.40
CA THR A 796 28.15 11.70 7.67
C THR A 796 29.05 10.83 6.78
N CYS A 797 29.50 9.68 7.29
CA CYS A 797 30.36 8.77 6.55
C CYS A 797 29.61 8.04 5.42
N MET A 798 28.37 7.64 5.63
CA MET A 798 27.61 6.89 4.62
C MET A 798 27.01 7.80 3.55
N VAL A 799 26.58 9.01 3.92
CA VAL A 799 26.06 10.01 2.97
C VAL A 799 27.17 10.54 2.07
N SER A 800 28.43 10.63 2.54
CA SER A 800 29.55 10.97 1.64
C SER A 800 29.81 9.87 0.60
N LEU A 801 29.67 8.59 0.97
CA LEU A 801 29.67 7.48 0.00
C LEU A 801 28.47 7.59 -0.97
N ALA A 802 27.29 7.96 -0.49
CA ALA A 802 26.12 8.14 -1.34
C ALA A 802 26.31 9.33 -2.29
N ALA A 803 26.91 10.43 -1.86
CA ALA A 803 27.25 11.55 -2.70
C ALA A 803 28.19 11.16 -3.85
N MET A 804 29.18 10.31 -3.57
CA MET A 804 30.12 9.81 -4.58
C MET A 804 29.48 8.82 -5.57
N PHE A 805 28.67 7.88 -5.09
CA PHE A 805 28.21 6.74 -5.92
C PHE A 805 26.76 6.82 -6.40
N VAL A 806 25.91 7.55 -5.70
CA VAL A 806 24.49 7.77 -6.06
C VAL A 806 24.33 9.12 -6.75
N TRP A 807 24.88 10.20 -6.17
CA TRP A 807 24.78 11.54 -6.77
C TRP A 807 25.87 11.83 -7.81
N ARG A 808 26.86 10.92 -7.97
CA ARG A 808 27.97 11.02 -8.93
C ARG A 808 28.80 12.30 -8.78
N ILE A 809 28.94 12.81 -7.56
CA ILE A 809 29.78 13.98 -7.27
C ILE A 809 31.24 13.53 -7.17
N SER A 810 32.14 14.31 -7.76
CA SER A 810 33.58 14.04 -7.69
C SER A 810 34.07 13.90 -6.24
N PRO A 811 34.90 12.89 -5.91
CA PRO A 811 35.42 12.69 -4.55
C PRO A 811 36.16 13.91 -4.01
N PHE A 812 36.80 14.71 -4.87
CA PHE A 812 37.50 15.93 -4.45
C PHE A 812 36.54 17.00 -3.93
N ILE A 813 35.37 17.13 -4.56
CA ILE A 813 34.32 18.07 -4.14
C ILE A 813 33.66 17.57 -2.85
N VAL A 814 33.53 16.25 -2.67
CA VAL A 814 32.93 15.66 -1.46
C VAL A 814 33.89 15.72 -0.27
N PHE A 815 35.21 15.58 -0.49
CA PHE A 815 36.20 15.42 0.57
C PHE A 815 36.26 16.61 1.54
N LEU A 816 36.31 17.85 1.05
CA LEU A 816 36.43 19.02 1.92
C LEU A 816 35.19 19.25 2.80
N PRO A 817 33.95 19.25 2.27
CA PRO A 817 32.75 19.32 3.09
C PRO A 817 32.61 18.13 4.05
N TRP A 818 32.94 16.91 3.60
CA TRP A 818 32.92 15.73 4.46
C TRP A 818 33.90 15.86 5.61
N LEU A 819 35.15 16.26 5.34
CA LEU A 819 36.18 16.41 6.37
C LEU A 819 35.76 17.45 7.41
N PHE A 820 35.24 18.59 6.97
CA PHE A 820 34.76 19.64 7.87
C PHE A 820 33.64 19.14 8.79
N ILE A 821 32.61 18.49 8.24
CA ILE A 821 31.48 17.97 9.03
C ILE A 821 31.92 16.80 9.92
N ALA A 822 32.76 15.90 9.43
CA ALA A 822 33.27 14.77 10.19
C ALA A 822 34.14 15.24 11.38
N CYS A 823 34.91 16.31 11.22
CA CYS A 823 35.65 16.93 12.32
C CYS A 823 34.71 17.55 13.37
N LEU A 824 33.61 18.19 12.94
CA LEU A 824 32.59 18.74 13.83
C LEU A 824 31.89 17.62 14.63
N ASP A 825 31.46 16.56 13.94
CA ASP A 825 30.91 15.35 14.58
C ASP A 825 31.91 14.73 15.55
N GLY A 826 33.18 14.63 15.14
CA GLY A 826 34.27 14.11 15.96
C GLY A 826 34.53 14.94 17.22
N ALA A 827 34.40 16.26 17.15
CA ALA A 827 34.54 17.14 18.31
C ALA A 827 33.42 16.89 19.35
N TYR A 828 32.17 16.78 18.90
CA TYR A 828 31.04 16.44 19.78
C TYR A 828 31.11 15.00 20.29
N LEU A 829 31.45 14.04 19.42
CA LEU A 829 31.57 12.63 19.77
C LEU A 829 32.67 12.41 20.81
N SER A 830 33.86 12.98 20.60
CA SER A 830 34.97 12.89 21.55
C SER A 830 34.61 13.48 22.92
N SER A 831 33.92 14.63 22.95
CA SER A 831 33.41 15.22 24.19
C SER A 831 32.37 14.31 24.87
N SER A 832 31.41 13.76 24.11
CA SER A 832 30.36 12.91 24.64
C SER A 832 30.88 11.59 25.22
N LEU A 833 31.98 11.03 24.68
CA LEU A 833 32.60 9.80 25.19
C LEU A 833 33.11 9.94 26.63
N MET A 834 33.40 11.15 27.09
CA MET A 834 33.77 11.41 28.49
C MET A 834 32.63 11.11 29.47
N LYS A 835 31.37 11.02 29.00
CA LYS A 835 30.20 10.67 29.81
C LYS A 835 29.96 9.15 29.93
N VAL A 836 30.76 8.32 29.26
CA VAL A 836 30.62 6.85 29.33
C VAL A 836 30.74 6.33 30.77
N PRO A 837 31.74 6.74 31.58
CA PRO A 837 31.86 6.28 32.96
C PRO A 837 30.74 6.78 33.89
N THR A 838 30.12 7.91 33.58
CA THR A 838 29.11 8.56 34.46
C THR A 838 27.68 8.17 34.14
N GLY A 839 27.42 7.54 32.99
CA GLY A 839 26.09 7.00 32.67
C GLY A 839 25.94 6.41 31.27
N ALA A 840 26.68 6.91 30.27
CA ALA A 840 26.45 6.50 28.87
C ALA A 840 26.92 5.07 28.53
N TRP A 841 27.59 4.37 29.45
CA TRP A 841 27.88 2.94 29.28
C TRP A 841 26.61 2.09 29.14
N PHE A 842 25.50 2.50 29.78
CA PHE A 842 24.24 1.74 29.76
C PHE A 842 23.65 1.65 28.36
N THR A 843 23.54 2.78 27.65
CA THR A 843 23.00 2.83 26.29
C THR A 843 23.89 2.13 25.28
N LEU A 844 25.22 2.26 25.43
CA LEU A 844 26.18 1.52 24.61
C LEU A 844 26.09 0.01 24.85
N ALA A 845 25.92 -0.44 26.09
CA ALA A 845 25.74 -1.85 26.42
C ALA A 845 24.45 -2.41 25.80
N LEU A 846 23.33 -1.69 25.94
CA LEU A 846 22.05 -2.06 25.34
C LEU A 846 22.15 -2.14 23.81
N ALA A 847 22.71 -1.11 23.16
CA ALA A 847 22.93 -1.09 21.71
C ALA A 847 23.83 -2.25 21.24
N THR A 848 24.83 -2.62 22.05
CA THR A 848 25.75 -3.72 21.76
C THR A 848 25.07 -5.08 21.86
N VAL A 849 24.25 -5.32 22.89
CA VAL A 849 23.48 -6.57 23.05
C VAL A 849 22.52 -6.75 21.87
N LEU A 850 21.79 -5.70 21.51
CA LEU A 850 20.91 -5.71 20.34
C LEU A 850 21.69 -5.92 19.04
N ALA A 851 22.86 -5.29 18.89
CA ALA A 851 23.70 -5.44 17.70
C ALA A 851 24.22 -6.87 17.56
N ILE A 852 24.65 -7.51 18.66
CA ILE A 852 25.06 -8.91 18.65
C ILE A 852 23.92 -9.79 18.17
N LEU A 853 22.69 -9.60 18.67
CA LEU A 853 21.52 -10.36 18.24
C LEU A 853 21.24 -10.18 16.75
N PHE A 854 21.24 -8.94 16.24
CA PHE A 854 21.03 -8.66 14.81
C PHE A 854 22.16 -9.15 13.92
N LEU A 855 23.43 -9.07 14.36
CA LEU A 855 24.58 -9.59 13.63
C LEU A 855 24.56 -11.12 13.57
N ILE A 856 24.20 -11.80 14.66
CA ILE A 856 24.00 -13.26 14.68
C ILE A 856 22.89 -13.66 13.73
N TRP A 857 21.74 -12.97 13.79
CA TRP A 857 20.61 -13.22 12.89
C TRP A 857 21.01 -13.00 11.43
N ARG A 858 21.67 -11.88 11.14
CA ARG A 858 22.14 -11.53 9.79
C ARG A 858 23.15 -12.54 9.26
N PHE A 859 24.13 -12.93 10.07
CA PHE A 859 25.12 -13.94 9.72
C PHE A 859 24.46 -15.29 9.42
N GLY A 860 23.55 -15.75 10.30
CA GLY A 860 22.81 -16.98 10.10
C GLY A 860 21.93 -16.96 8.85
N LYS A 861 21.25 -15.85 8.58
CA LYS A 861 20.49 -15.63 7.34
C LYS A 861 21.38 -15.65 6.10
N GLU A 862 22.55 -15.03 6.13
CA GLU A 862 23.50 -15.07 5.01
C GLU A 862 24.02 -16.49 4.75
N GLN A 863 24.34 -17.27 5.78
CA GLN A 863 24.72 -18.69 5.60
C GLN A 863 23.55 -19.51 5.04
N GLN A 864 22.33 -19.25 5.51
CA GLN A 864 21.12 -19.87 4.97
C GLN A 864 20.95 -19.55 3.47
N TRP A 865 21.07 -18.27 3.09
CA TRP A 865 20.95 -17.86 1.69
C TRP A 865 22.02 -18.46 0.79
N LEU A 866 23.26 -18.57 1.27
CA LEU A 866 24.34 -19.23 0.53
C LEU A 866 24.02 -20.72 0.30
N ALA A 867 23.54 -21.43 1.32
CA ALA A 867 23.15 -22.83 1.17
C ALA A 867 21.92 -23.01 0.27
N GLU A 868 20.96 -22.09 0.31
CA GLU A 868 19.79 -22.10 -0.59
C GLU A 868 20.14 -21.77 -2.05
N ALA A 869 21.15 -20.94 -2.28
CA ALA A 869 21.57 -20.54 -3.63
C ALA A 869 22.17 -21.72 -4.43
N GLU A 870 22.80 -22.68 -3.75
CA GLU A 870 23.40 -23.87 -4.39
C GLU A 870 22.37 -24.76 -5.12
N ASP A 871 21.08 -24.68 -4.77
CA ASP A 871 20.02 -25.55 -5.32
C ASP A 871 19.14 -24.88 -6.37
N ARG A 872 19.46 -23.64 -6.79
CA ARG A 872 18.64 -22.91 -7.76
C ARG A 872 19.12 -23.15 -9.19
N PHE A 873 18.42 -24.04 -9.88
CA PHE A 873 18.67 -24.31 -11.30
C PHE A 873 17.38 -24.12 -12.13
N PRO A 874 17.49 -23.77 -13.42
CA PRO A 874 16.39 -23.83 -14.36
C PRO A 874 15.79 -25.24 -14.45
N THR A 875 14.52 -25.35 -14.83
CA THR A 875 13.79 -26.63 -14.84
C THR A 875 14.42 -27.65 -15.79
N SER A 876 15.03 -27.17 -16.88
CA SER A 876 15.75 -27.95 -17.89
C SER A 876 17.01 -28.65 -17.37
N HIS A 877 17.53 -28.25 -16.21
CA HIS A 877 18.71 -28.86 -15.60
C HIS A 877 18.41 -30.19 -14.90
N PHE A 878 17.15 -30.48 -14.58
CA PHE A 878 16.78 -31.68 -13.81
C PHE A 878 16.21 -32.81 -14.66
N VAL A 879 15.53 -32.46 -15.76
CA VAL A 879 14.71 -33.37 -16.54
C VAL A 879 15.13 -33.33 -18.00
N SER A 880 15.35 -34.50 -18.61
CA SER A 880 15.64 -34.67 -20.04
C SER A 880 14.65 -35.64 -20.69
N LYS A 881 14.56 -35.59 -22.02
CA LYS A 881 13.75 -36.50 -22.82
C LYS A 881 14.66 -37.51 -23.52
N ASP A 882 14.31 -38.79 -23.41
CA ASP A 882 14.98 -39.86 -24.15
C ASP A 882 14.57 -39.86 -25.64
N PRO A 883 15.34 -40.52 -26.52
CA PRO A 883 15.00 -40.70 -27.94
C PRO A 883 13.61 -41.32 -28.15
N ASP A 884 13.17 -42.19 -27.25
CA ASP A 884 11.84 -42.85 -27.26
C ASP A 884 10.72 -41.97 -26.68
N GLY A 885 11.04 -40.74 -26.27
CA GLY A 885 10.09 -39.75 -25.79
C GLY A 885 9.71 -39.84 -24.32
N GLN A 886 10.31 -40.76 -23.56
CA GLN A 886 10.15 -40.86 -22.10
C GLN A 886 10.94 -39.78 -21.36
N ILE A 887 10.40 -39.34 -20.22
CA ILE A 887 10.99 -38.29 -19.39
C ILE A 887 11.85 -38.95 -18.30
N ARG A 888 13.12 -38.54 -18.19
CA ARG A 888 14.07 -39.08 -17.22
C ARG A 888 14.79 -37.95 -16.49
N LEU A 889 15.35 -38.27 -15.33
CA LEU A 889 16.34 -37.41 -14.70
C LEU A 889 17.57 -37.32 -15.59
N THR A 890 18.19 -36.14 -15.66
CA THR A 890 19.49 -36.00 -16.36
C THR A 890 20.55 -36.91 -15.76
N ASP A 891 21.62 -37.21 -16.52
CA ASP A 891 22.72 -38.10 -16.09
C ASP A 891 23.35 -37.67 -14.77
N ARG A 892 23.36 -36.36 -14.48
CA ARG A 892 23.86 -35.78 -13.23
C ARG A 892 23.12 -36.27 -11.98
N PHE A 893 21.86 -36.68 -12.14
CA PHE A 893 20.98 -37.14 -11.07
C PHE A 893 20.60 -38.63 -11.22
N GLY A 894 21.45 -39.41 -11.91
CA GLY A 894 21.33 -40.87 -11.97
C GLY A 894 20.46 -41.42 -13.09
N GLY A 895 20.06 -40.61 -14.08
CA GLY A 895 19.46 -41.11 -15.33
C GLY A 895 18.13 -41.89 -15.17
N THR A 896 17.48 -41.81 -14.01
CA THR A 896 16.36 -42.69 -13.66
C THR A 896 15.07 -42.24 -14.38
N PRO A 897 14.28 -43.17 -14.96
CA PRO A 897 13.01 -42.82 -15.58
C PRO A 897 12.00 -42.31 -14.56
N LEU A 898 11.28 -41.24 -14.93
CA LEU A 898 10.30 -40.60 -14.06
C LEU A 898 8.90 -41.14 -14.36
N SER A 899 8.25 -41.68 -13.33
CA SER A 899 6.85 -42.10 -13.40
C SER A 899 5.89 -40.89 -13.39
N LYS A 900 4.70 -41.03 -14.00
CA LYS A 900 3.63 -40.02 -13.89
C LYS A 900 2.58 -40.46 -12.89
N SER A 901 2.29 -39.64 -11.89
CA SER A 901 1.15 -39.79 -11.00
C SER A 901 -0.05 -39.02 -11.54
N LYS A 902 -1.26 -39.52 -11.31
CA LYS A 902 -2.50 -38.80 -11.64
C LYS A 902 -2.71 -37.64 -10.65
N GLY A 903 -3.33 -36.55 -11.10
CA GLY A 903 -3.66 -35.40 -10.25
C GLY A 903 -2.84 -34.14 -10.50
N LEU A 904 -3.25 -33.06 -9.81
CA LEU A 904 -2.66 -31.72 -9.91
C LEU A 904 -1.70 -31.45 -8.73
N GLY A 905 -0.44 -31.15 -9.01
CA GLY A 905 0.56 -30.76 -8.01
C GLY A 905 0.82 -29.26 -7.97
N ILE A 906 0.50 -28.60 -6.86
CA ILE A 906 0.75 -27.17 -6.65
C ILE A 906 1.97 -27.00 -5.72
N PHE A 907 3.06 -26.47 -6.26
CA PHE A 907 4.31 -26.27 -5.53
C PHE A 907 4.48 -24.81 -5.12
N PHE A 908 4.53 -24.54 -3.83
CA PHE A 908 4.70 -23.17 -3.30
C PHE A 908 6.17 -22.73 -3.33
N ASP A 909 6.43 -21.54 -3.85
CA ASP A 909 7.73 -20.87 -3.70
C ASP A 909 7.63 -19.35 -3.67
N LYS A 910 8.56 -18.68 -2.96
CA LYS A 910 8.53 -17.23 -2.73
C LYS A 910 9.23 -16.40 -3.81
N ALA A 911 10.15 -16.98 -4.60
CA ALA A 911 11.05 -16.20 -5.46
C ALA A 911 10.53 -15.92 -6.87
N GLY A 912 9.75 -16.84 -7.44
CA GLY A 912 9.11 -16.64 -8.76
C GLY A 912 9.99 -16.83 -10.00
N GLU A 913 11.32 -16.82 -9.86
CA GLU A 913 12.23 -16.78 -11.02
C GLU A 913 12.73 -18.16 -11.47
N THR A 914 13.05 -19.06 -10.53
CA THR A 914 13.65 -20.38 -10.81
C THR A 914 12.70 -21.52 -10.43
N THR A 915 13.11 -22.77 -10.70
CA THR A 915 12.41 -23.96 -10.23
C THR A 915 12.29 -23.94 -8.70
N PRO A 916 11.10 -24.20 -8.12
CA PRO A 916 10.95 -24.38 -6.68
C PRO A 916 11.87 -25.49 -6.15
N ILE A 917 12.65 -25.21 -5.10
CA ILE A 917 13.53 -26.22 -4.46
C ILE A 917 12.73 -27.45 -4.03
N VAL A 918 11.50 -27.24 -3.55
CA VAL A 918 10.57 -28.30 -3.16
C VAL A 918 10.25 -29.25 -4.31
N PHE A 919 10.15 -28.76 -5.54
CA PHE A 919 9.91 -29.58 -6.72
C PHE A 919 11.11 -30.48 -7.02
N SER A 920 12.32 -29.93 -7.00
CA SER A 920 13.56 -30.70 -7.18
C SER A 920 13.67 -31.82 -6.14
N GLN A 921 13.39 -31.52 -4.86
CA GLN A 921 13.45 -32.50 -3.79
C GLN A 921 12.33 -33.55 -3.88
N PHE A 922 11.14 -33.17 -4.36
CA PHE A 922 10.03 -34.09 -4.58
C PHE A 922 10.38 -35.12 -5.65
N ILE A 923 10.84 -34.68 -6.82
CA ILE A 923 11.16 -35.57 -7.94
C ILE A 923 12.36 -36.47 -7.62
N LEU A 924 13.42 -35.92 -6.99
CA LEU A 924 14.59 -36.72 -6.64
C LEU A 924 14.29 -37.84 -5.64
N LYS A 925 13.30 -37.64 -4.75
CA LYS A 925 12.96 -38.61 -3.70
C LYS A 925 11.90 -39.62 -4.12
N LEU A 926 10.91 -39.18 -4.88
CA LEU A 926 9.76 -40.00 -5.25
C LEU A 926 9.85 -40.57 -6.67
N THR A 927 10.82 -40.09 -7.47
CA THR A 927 10.99 -40.45 -8.89
C THR A 927 9.67 -40.44 -9.67
N SER A 928 8.80 -39.50 -9.31
CA SER A 928 7.45 -39.36 -9.82
C SER A 928 7.08 -37.89 -9.98
N MET A 929 6.30 -37.59 -11.03
CA MET A 929 5.79 -36.25 -11.33
C MET A 929 4.25 -36.28 -11.46
N PRO A 930 3.54 -35.29 -10.90
CA PRO A 930 2.11 -35.11 -11.15
C PRO A 930 1.79 -34.93 -12.64
N ALA A 931 0.58 -35.29 -13.04
CA ALA A 931 0.11 -35.17 -14.42
C ALA A 931 0.14 -33.71 -14.92
N VAL A 932 -0.20 -32.77 -14.02
CA VAL A 932 -0.06 -31.33 -14.24
C VAL A 932 0.63 -30.69 -13.05
N ILE A 933 1.60 -29.82 -13.32
CA ILE A 933 2.43 -29.15 -12.32
C ILE A 933 2.19 -27.65 -12.38
N ILE A 934 1.93 -27.02 -11.23
CA ILE A 934 1.83 -25.56 -11.12
C ILE A 934 2.82 -25.06 -10.07
N PHE A 935 3.75 -24.22 -10.49
CA PHE A 935 4.62 -23.47 -9.59
C PHE A 935 3.89 -22.19 -9.18
N PHE A 936 3.48 -22.15 -7.91
CA PHE A 936 2.69 -21.06 -7.35
C PHE A 936 3.60 -20.09 -6.57
N HIS A 937 3.65 -18.85 -7.06
CA HIS A 937 4.50 -17.81 -6.52
C HIS A 937 3.70 -16.63 -6.00
N LEU A 938 3.99 -16.25 -4.76
CA LEU A 938 3.39 -15.09 -4.11
C LEU A 938 4.37 -13.93 -4.12
N ARG A 939 3.95 -12.79 -4.68
CA ARG A 939 4.73 -11.55 -4.76
C ARG A 939 4.02 -10.41 -4.03
N PRO A 940 4.49 -10.00 -2.84
CA PRO A 940 3.94 -8.83 -2.17
C PRO A 940 4.33 -7.55 -2.91
N ILE A 941 3.40 -6.59 -2.97
CA ILE A 941 3.61 -5.24 -3.49
C ILE A 941 3.25 -4.23 -2.39
N GLU A 942 3.95 -3.09 -2.33
CA GLU A 942 3.72 -2.00 -1.37
C GLU A 942 2.45 -1.17 -1.66
N THR A 943 1.47 -1.73 -2.36
CA THR A 943 0.16 -1.11 -2.61
C THR A 943 -0.91 -1.75 -1.73
N PRO A 944 -2.00 -1.04 -1.35
CA PRO A 944 -3.04 -1.63 -0.50
C PRO A 944 -3.70 -2.83 -1.17
N SER A 945 -4.01 -2.71 -2.47
CA SER A 945 -4.60 -3.78 -3.28
C SER A 945 -4.11 -3.69 -4.71
N VAL A 946 -3.87 -4.84 -5.35
CA VAL A 946 -3.49 -4.92 -6.76
C VAL A 946 -4.72 -5.14 -7.63
N LEU A 947 -4.85 -4.43 -8.75
CA LEU A 947 -5.96 -4.63 -9.70
C LEU A 947 -6.00 -6.08 -10.21
N ALA A 948 -7.19 -6.63 -10.44
CA ALA A 948 -7.36 -8.04 -10.81
C ALA A 948 -6.62 -8.45 -12.10
N GLU A 949 -6.49 -7.53 -13.05
CA GLU A 949 -5.76 -7.72 -14.31
C GLU A 949 -4.23 -7.77 -14.15
N GLU A 950 -3.69 -7.10 -13.12
CA GLU A 950 -2.27 -7.09 -12.81
C GLU A 950 -1.87 -8.15 -11.78
N ARG A 951 -2.87 -8.69 -11.07
CA ARG A 951 -2.72 -9.65 -9.97
C ARG A 951 -2.14 -10.99 -10.41
N TYR A 952 -2.55 -11.52 -11.55
CA TYR A 952 -2.15 -12.87 -11.98
C TYR A 952 -1.29 -12.82 -13.24
N THR A 953 -0.26 -13.67 -13.29
CA THR A 953 0.57 -13.84 -14.47
C THR A 953 0.93 -15.30 -14.62
N VAL A 954 0.58 -15.89 -15.75
CA VAL A 954 0.81 -17.31 -16.05
C VAL A 954 1.78 -17.45 -17.21
N SER A 955 2.75 -18.36 -17.10
CA SER A 955 3.60 -18.77 -18.22
C SER A 955 3.79 -20.29 -18.27
N ARG A 956 4.19 -20.79 -19.44
CA ARG A 956 4.51 -22.21 -19.66
C ARG A 956 6.02 -22.45 -19.54
N LEU A 957 6.39 -23.56 -18.90
CA LEU A 957 7.79 -24.00 -18.78
C LEU A 957 8.12 -25.12 -19.78
N ALA A 958 9.41 -25.38 -20.00
CA ALA A 958 9.93 -26.40 -20.92
C ALA A 958 9.55 -27.82 -20.52
N VAL A 959 9.25 -28.05 -19.23
CA VAL A 959 8.70 -29.33 -18.77
C VAL A 959 7.25 -29.47 -19.27
N PRO A 960 6.88 -30.60 -19.91
CA PRO A 960 5.52 -30.79 -20.41
C PRO A 960 4.46 -30.66 -19.32
N ASP A 961 3.35 -29.99 -19.65
CA ASP A 961 2.19 -29.80 -18.76
C ASP A 961 2.58 -29.11 -17.40
N CYS A 962 3.63 -28.29 -17.42
CA CYS A 962 4.12 -27.52 -16.27
C CYS A 962 3.94 -26.00 -16.50
N TYR A 963 3.33 -25.34 -15.52
CA TYR A 963 2.97 -23.92 -15.57
C TYR A 963 3.54 -23.16 -14.37
N ARG A 964 3.85 -21.89 -14.58
CA ARG A 964 4.22 -20.94 -13.53
C ARG A 964 3.08 -19.94 -13.36
N LEU A 965 2.59 -19.78 -12.13
CA LEU A 965 1.63 -18.75 -11.75
C LEU A 965 2.25 -17.82 -10.71
N VAL A 966 2.36 -16.54 -11.07
CA VAL A 966 2.80 -15.46 -10.18
C VAL A 966 1.59 -14.63 -9.77
N VAL A 967 1.38 -14.50 -8.46
CA VAL A 967 0.31 -13.71 -7.85
C VAL A 967 0.89 -12.50 -7.15
N ARG A 968 0.58 -11.31 -7.67
CA ARG A 968 0.90 -10.01 -7.09
C ARG A 968 -0.20 -9.59 -6.13
N TYR A 969 0.15 -9.23 -4.90
CA TYR A 969 -0.85 -8.88 -3.90
C TYR A 969 -0.43 -7.66 -3.09
N GLY A 970 -1.40 -6.81 -2.80
CA GLY A 970 -1.24 -5.69 -1.91
C GLY A 970 -1.33 -6.13 -0.45
N TYR A 971 -0.95 -5.24 0.47
CA TYR A 971 -0.91 -5.59 1.88
C TYR A 971 -2.29 -5.77 2.55
N ASN A 972 -3.38 -5.35 1.89
CA ASN A 972 -4.76 -5.63 2.29
C ASN A 972 -5.41 -6.75 1.45
N ASP A 973 -4.71 -7.31 0.46
CA ASP A 973 -5.26 -8.38 -0.37
C ASP A 973 -5.21 -9.73 0.36
N GLU A 974 -6.35 -10.43 0.40
CA GLU A 974 -6.43 -11.80 0.89
C GLU A 974 -6.19 -12.77 -0.29
N ILE A 975 -5.12 -13.55 -0.23
CA ILE A 975 -4.69 -14.42 -1.33
C ILE A 975 -5.02 -15.89 -1.09
N ILE A 976 -4.87 -16.33 0.16
CA ILE A 976 -5.02 -17.74 0.52
C ILE A 976 -6.44 -17.95 1.00
N THR A 977 -7.32 -18.24 0.06
CA THR A 977 -8.69 -18.65 0.32
C THR A 977 -8.79 -20.18 0.36
N PRO A 978 -9.82 -20.75 1.01
CA PRO A 978 -10.06 -22.20 0.97
C PRO A 978 -10.17 -22.77 -0.46
N ASP A 979 -10.53 -21.94 -1.44
CA ASP A 979 -10.68 -22.31 -2.86
C ASP A 979 -9.47 -21.92 -3.74
N LEU A 980 -8.29 -21.81 -3.13
CA LEU A 980 -7.05 -21.44 -3.83
C LEU A 980 -6.77 -22.36 -5.03
N ALA A 981 -7.03 -23.67 -4.92
CA ALA A 981 -6.79 -24.62 -6.01
C ALA A 981 -7.63 -24.33 -7.26
N ASN A 982 -8.91 -24.01 -7.10
CA ASN A 982 -9.80 -23.66 -8.21
C ASN A 982 -9.34 -22.35 -8.85
N THR A 983 -9.05 -21.33 -8.03
CA THR A 983 -8.55 -20.03 -8.52
C THR A 983 -7.29 -20.22 -9.37
N ILE A 984 -6.32 -20.97 -8.88
CA ILE A 984 -5.07 -21.29 -9.61
C ILE A 984 -5.39 -21.98 -10.94
N THR A 985 -6.24 -23.01 -10.92
CA THR A 985 -6.60 -23.81 -12.10
C THR A 985 -7.34 -22.97 -13.14
N GLN A 986 -8.24 -22.07 -12.72
CA GLN A 986 -8.94 -21.16 -13.62
C GLN A 986 -8.00 -20.17 -14.30
N GLN A 987 -6.96 -19.66 -13.62
CA GLN A 987 -5.99 -18.77 -14.26
C GLN A 987 -5.17 -19.50 -15.32
N VAL A 988 -4.73 -20.74 -15.06
CA VAL A 988 -4.04 -21.56 -16.06
C VAL A 988 -4.95 -21.89 -17.24
N ARG A 989 -6.23 -22.21 -16.98
CA ARG A 989 -7.25 -22.40 -18.01
C ARG A 989 -7.37 -21.17 -18.91
N ARG A 990 -7.54 -19.97 -18.34
CA ARG A 990 -7.66 -18.71 -19.09
C ARG A 990 -6.43 -18.47 -19.97
N TYR A 991 -5.24 -18.73 -19.46
CA TYR A 991 -4.00 -18.62 -20.22
C TYR A 991 -3.96 -19.58 -21.42
N LEU A 992 -4.35 -20.85 -21.23
CA LEU A 992 -4.43 -21.83 -22.32
C LEU A 992 -5.43 -21.40 -23.41
N VAL A 993 -6.62 -20.93 -23.01
CA VAL A 993 -7.66 -20.46 -23.93
C VAL A 993 -7.19 -19.24 -24.73
N LYS A 994 -6.60 -18.24 -24.07
CA LYS A 994 -6.08 -17.02 -24.72
C LYS A 994 -5.04 -17.37 -25.79
N ARG A 995 -4.10 -18.26 -25.46
CA ARG A 995 -3.06 -18.70 -26.38
C ARG A 995 -3.60 -19.42 -27.62
N ALA A 996 -4.67 -20.20 -27.46
CA ALA A 996 -5.32 -20.87 -28.59
C ALA A 996 -6.01 -19.89 -29.53
N TYR A 997 -6.51 -18.78 -29.00
CA TYR A 997 -7.05 -17.69 -29.79
C TYR A 997 -5.94 -16.95 -30.56
N ASP A 998 -4.85 -16.58 -29.88
CA ASP A 998 -3.70 -15.88 -30.48
C ASP A 998 -3.01 -16.70 -31.60
N GLN A 999 -3.07 -18.03 -31.54
CA GLN A 999 -2.56 -18.91 -32.60
C GLN A 999 -3.55 -19.11 -33.77
N ALA A 1000 -4.84 -18.84 -33.57
CA ALA A 1000 -5.88 -19.03 -34.58
C ALA A 1000 -6.10 -17.78 -35.47
N ASP A 1001 -5.65 -16.60 -35.04
CA ASP A 1001 -5.73 -15.36 -35.80
C ASP A 1001 -4.36 -14.63 -35.81
N PRO A 1002 -3.51 -14.86 -36.83
CA PRO A 1002 -2.22 -14.17 -36.95
C PRO A 1002 -2.34 -12.67 -37.23
N SER A 1003 -3.55 -12.16 -37.51
CA SER A 1003 -3.77 -10.78 -37.97
C SER A 1003 -3.96 -9.75 -36.83
N THR A 1004 -4.07 -10.21 -35.58
CA THR A 1004 -4.23 -9.37 -34.39
C THR A 1004 -2.97 -9.31 -33.50
N GLY A 1005 -1.79 -9.49 -34.08
CA GLY A 1005 -0.53 -9.24 -33.40
C GLY A 1005 -0.38 -7.76 -33.03
N THR A 1006 -0.64 -7.41 -31.77
CA THR A 1006 -0.25 -6.12 -31.20
C THR A 1006 1.27 -5.97 -31.26
N PRO A 1007 1.81 -4.89 -31.85
CA PRO A 1007 3.23 -4.60 -31.83
C PRO A 1007 3.60 -3.94 -30.50
N ASP A 1008 4.00 -4.73 -29.52
CA ASP A 1008 4.86 -4.22 -28.44
C ASP A 1008 6.31 -4.36 -28.90
N THR A 1009 6.80 -3.30 -29.55
CA THR A 1009 8.11 -2.63 -29.34
C THR A 1009 8.43 -1.80 -30.60
N VAL A 1010 8.44 -0.48 -30.45
CA VAL A 1010 8.81 0.48 -31.50
C VAL A 1010 10.30 0.34 -31.82
N THR A 1011 10.65 -0.12 -33.03
CA THR A 1011 11.85 0.34 -33.74
C THR A 1011 11.56 0.47 -35.24
N ASN A 1012 11.53 1.71 -35.71
CA ASN A 1012 11.53 2.04 -37.13
C ASN A 1012 12.94 1.81 -37.71
N LYS A 1013 13.05 1.03 -38.78
CA LYS A 1013 13.91 1.35 -39.92
C LYS A 1013 13.47 0.55 -41.16
N SER A 1014 13.03 1.31 -42.16
CA SER A 1014 12.72 0.90 -43.52
C SER A 1014 13.99 0.52 -44.29
N HIS A 1015 13.99 -0.59 -45.00
CA HIS A 1015 14.56 -0.68 -46.35
C HIS A 1015 13.92 -1.82 -47.17
N SER A 1016 13.89 -1.54 -48.47
CA SER A 1016 13.18 -2.15 -49.58
C SER A 1016 13.84 -3.40 -50.19
N SER A 1017 13.06 -4.09 -51.04
CA SER A 1017 13.40 -5.15 -52.03
C SER A 1017 13.69 -6.54 -51.42
N SER A 1018 13.23 -7.67 -51.97
CA SER A 1018 12.79 -8.03 -53.31
C SER A 1018 11.76 -9.18 -53.26
N VAL A 1019 10.89 -9.21 -54.26
CA VAL A 1019 9.87 -10.25 -54.48
C VAL A 1019 10.54 -11.53 -54.94
N ASP A 1020 10.39 -12.63 -54.19
CA ASP A 1020 10.47 -13.98 -54.72
C ASP A 1020 9.22 -14.78 -54.29
N GLN A 1021 8.45 -15.17 -55.30
CA GLN A 1021 7.35 -16.12 -55.20
C GLN A 1021 7.92 -17.50 -54.90
N ILE A 1022 7.44 -18.23 -53.88
CA ILE A 1022 7.38 -19.70 -53.85
C ILE A 1022 6.42 -20.18 -52.73
N SER A 1023 5.45 -21.01 -53.15
CA SER A 1023 4.67 -22.03 -52.42
C SER A 1023 3.72 -21.65 -51.26
N THR A 1024 2.46 -21.42 -51.63
CA THR A 1024 1.25 -21.59 -50.82
C THR A 1024 0.86 -23.08 -50.75
N SER A 1025 1.28 -23.80 -49.70
CA SER A 1025 0.65 -25.09 -49.33
C SER A 1025 0.90 -25.59 -47.89
N VAL A 1026 1.66 -24.89 -47.04
CA VAL A 1026 2.06 -25.43 -45.70
C VAL A 1026 1.24 -24.87 -44.52
N THR A 1027 0.34 -23.91 -44.72
CA THR A 1027 -0.32 -23.17 -43.61
C THR A 1027 -1.53 -23.86 -42.98
N ALA A 1028 -2.19 -24.80 -43.67
CA ALA A 1028 -3.41 -25.42 -43.16
C ALA A 1028 -3.13 -26.52 -42.11
N GLU A 1029 -2.10 -27.36 -42.29
CA GLU A 1029 -1.80 -28.49 -41.41
C GLU A 1029 -1.20 -28.08 -40.04
N SER A 1030 -0.42 -26.99 -40.00
CA SER A 1030 0.13 -26.46 -38.74
C SER A 1030 -0.95 -25.84 -37.83
N ALA A 1031 -1.98 -25.22 -38.42
CA ALA A 1031 -3.07 -24.61 -37.66
C ALA A 1031 -4.00 -25.66 -37.02
N THR A 1032 -4.24 -26.79 -37.70
CA THR A 1032 -4.98 -27.94 -37.14
C THR A 1032 -4.18 -28.66 -36.06
N ALA A 1033 -2.88 -28.89 -36.26
CA ALA A 1033 -2.01 -29.52 -35.25
C ALA A 1033 -1.89 -28.69 -33.96
N GLY A 1034 -1.87 -27.36 -34.07
CA GLY A 1034 -1.90 -26.44 -32.92
C GLY A 1034 -3.19 -26.54 -32.10
N ARG A 1035 -4.35 -26.62 -32.78
CA ARG A 1035 -5.69 -26.75 -32.16
C ARG A 1035 -5.89 -28.08 -31.44
N GLU A 1036 -5.41 -29.19 -32.01
CA GLU A 1036 -5.49 -30.50 -31.36
C GLU A 1036 -4.61 -30.59 -30.11
N ARG A 1037 -3.39 -30.04 -30.17
CA ARG A 1037 -2.47 -30.01 -29.03
C ARG A 1037 -3.01 -29.16 -27.87
N TYR A 1038 -3.73 -28.09 -28.18
CA TYR A 1038 -4.43 -27.24 -27.22
C TYR A 1038 -5.58 -27.97 -26.51
N ASN A 1039 -6.49 -28.58 -27.28
CA ASN A 1039 -7.61 -29.35 -26.71
C ASN A 1039 -7.11 -30.46 -25.78
N SER A 1040 -5.98 -31.08 -26.13
CA SER A 1040 -5.31 -32.07 -25.29
C SER A 1040 -4.77 -31.50 -23.96
N SER A 1041 -4.07 -30.37 -23.97
CA SER A 1041 -3.54 -29.76 -22.73
C SER A 1041 -4.64 -29.23 -21.80
N LEU A 1042 -5.73 -28.70 -22.36
CA LEU A 1042 -6.89 -28.27 -21.57
C LEU A 1042 -7.60 -29.47 -20.91
N ALA A 1043 -7.86 -30.54 -21.68
CA ALA A 1043 -8.47 -31.76 -21.17
C ALA A 1043 -7.62 -32.42 -20.06
N LYS A 1044 -6.29 -32.41 -20.18
CA LYS A 1044 -5.38 -32.90 -19.13
C LYS A 1044 -5.44 -32.07 -17.86
N LEU A 1045 -5.61 -30.75 -17.96
CA LEU A 1045 -5.75 -29.87 -16.78
C LEU A 1045 -7.05 -30.18 -16.02
N GLU A 1046 -8.16 -30.32 -16.74
CA GLU A 1046 -9.45 -30.69 -16.16
C GLU A 1046 -9.42 -32.09 -15.52
N ASP A 1047 -8.86 -33.08 -16.22
CA ASP A 1047 -8.70 -34.45 -15.72
C ASP A 1047 -7.78 -34.51 -14.48
N ALA A 1048 -6.67 -33.78 -14.48
CA ALA A 1048 -5.77 -33.71 -13.33
C ALA A 1048 -6.45 -33.03 -12.12
N TYR A 1049 -7.26 -32.00 -12.34
CA TYR A 1049 -8.00 -31.34 -11.26
C TYR A 1049 -9.08 -32.26 -10.66
N SER A 1050 -9.84 -32.99 -11.49
CA SER A 1050 -10.87 -33.92 -11.02
C SER A 1050 -10.33 -35.13 -10.27
N HIS A 1051 -9.11 -35.58 -10.60
CA HIS A 1051 -8.44 -36.68 -9.89
C HIS A 1051 -7.92 -36.29 -8.49
N GLY A 1052 -7.75 -34.99 -8.21
CA GLY A 1052 -7.37 -34.48 -6.90
C GLY A 1052 -6.20 -33.49 -6.93
N VAL A 1053 -6.22 -32.56 -5.97
CA VAL A 1053 -5.21 -31.50 -5.84
C VAL A 1053 -4.35 -31.75 -4.61
N ILE A 1054 -3.03 -31.68 -4.80
CA ILE A 1054 -2.05 -31.84 -3.74
C ILE A 1054 -1.22 -30.56 -3.65
N TYR A 1055 -1.22 -29.95 -2.46
CA TYR A 1055 -0.37 -28.83 -2.11
C TYR A 1055 0.96 -29.33 -1.59
N ILE A 1056 2.05 -28.95 -2.25
CA ILE A 1056 3.39 -29.46 -1.92
C ILE A 1056 4.21 -28.29 -1.37
N THR A 1057 4.62 -28.43 -0.12
CA THR A 1057 5.36 -27.39 0.62
C THR A 1057 6.71 -27.91 1.08
N GLY A 1058 7.72 -27.04 1.09
CA GLY A 1058 9.08 -27.39 1.50
C GLY A 1058 9.29 -27.17 3.00
N LYS A 1059 9.75 -28.21 3.70
CA LYS A 1059 10.22 -28.09 5.09
C LYS A 1059 11.74 -28.19 5.14
N GLU A 1060 12.36 -27.03 5.06
CA GLU A 1060 13.81 -26.93 5.22
C GLU A 1060 14.21 -27.16 6.69
N GLN A 1061 15.06 -28.16 6.91
CA GLN A 1061 15.84 -28.34 8.13
C GLN A 1061 17.29 -28.01 7.84
N MET A 1062 17.93 -27.25 8.73
CA MET A 1062 19.33 -26.91 8.58
C MET A 1062 20.18 -27.64 9.59
N ARG A 1063 21.28 -28.21 9.12
CA ARG A 1063 22.28 -28.90 9.93
C ARG A 1063 23.59 -28.16 9.84
N ILE A 1064 24.25 -27.99 10.98
CA ILE A 1064 25.56 -27.34 11.01
C ILE A 1064 26.63 -28.35 10.57
N LYS A 1065 27.41 -28.03 9.54
CA LYS A 1065 28.56 -28.85 9.10
C LYS A 1065 29.56 -29.03 10.25
N ARG A 1066 30.20 -30.20 10.32
CA ARG A 1066 31.31 -30.42 11.28
C ARG A 1066 32.49 -29.52 10.88
N SER A 1067 32.62 -28.38 11.54
CA SER A 1067 33.73 -27.43 11.37
C SER A 1067 34.63 -27.41 12.60
N LYS A 1068 35.94 -27.18 12.39
CA LYS A 1068 36.92 -26.95 13.47
C LYS A 1068 36.70 -25.62 14.18
N ASN A 1069 35.93 -24.69 13.60
CA ASN A 1069 35.67 -23.38 14.19
C ASN A 1069 34.47 -23.45 15.17
N TYR A 1070 34.78 -23.57 16.45
CA TYR A 1070 33.79 -23.68 17.53
C TYR A 1070 32.89 -22.44 17.62
N LEU A 1071 33.44 -21.23 17.45
CA LEU A 1071 32.69 -19.99 17.51
C LEU A 1071 31.60 -19.92 16.42
N ARG A 1072 31.96 -20.25 15.17
CA ARG A 1072 30.99 -20.33 14.07
C ARG A 1072 29.86 -21.29 14.41
N ARG A 1073 30.17 -22.45 15.01
CA ARG A 1073 29.18 -23.47 15.36
C ARG A 1073 28.22 -22.99 16.44
N VAL A 1074 28.72 -22.30 17.47
CA VAL A 1074 27.87 -21.72 18.52
C VAL A 1074 26.96 -20.65 17.95
N VAL A 1075 27.48 -19.72 17.13
CA VAL A 1075 26.68 -18.65 16.49
C VAL A 1075 25.57 -19.24 15.62
N LEU A 1076 25.89 -20.25 14.80
CA LEU A 1076 24.88 -20.93 13.98
C LEU A 1076 23.86 -21.68 14.81
N TRP A 1077 24.27 -22.29 15.93
CA TRP A 1077 23.35 -22.97 16.84
C TRP A 1077 22.36 -21.98 17.47
N ILE A 1078 22.84 -20.82 17.94
CA ILE A 1078 21.98 -19.75 18.47
C ILE A 1078 21.00 -19.29 17.38
N PHE A 1079 21.49 -19.05 16.16
CA PHE A 1079 20.63 -18.68 15.04
C PHE A 1079 19.52 -19.71 14.77
N LEU A 1080 19.87 -21.00 14.71
CA LEU A 1080 18.89 -22.07 14.48
C LEU A 1080 17.87 -22.14 15.62
N TRP A 1081 18.30 -22.01 16.88
CA TRP A 1081 17.41 -21.97 18.03
C TRP A 1081 16.43 -20.79 17.97
N ILE A 1082 16.92 -19.57 17.66
CA ILE A 1082 16.05 -18.39 17.50
C ILE A 1082 15.07 -18.62 16.35
N ARG A 1083 15.55 -19.12 15.21
CA ARG A 1083 14.73 -19.37 14.02
C ARG A 1083 13.63 -20.40 14.27
N GLU A 1084 13.95 -21.49 14.95
CA GLU A 1084 12.99 -22.57 15.25
C GLU A 1084 11.90 -22.12 16.20
N ASN A 1085 12.23 -21.27 17.18
CA ASN A 1085 11.25 -20.70 18.12
C ASN A 1085 10.43 -19.54 17.53
N THR A 1086 10.85 -18.96 16.40
CA THR A 1086 10.16 -17.83 15.77
C THR A 1086 9.36 -18.19 14.51
N ARG A 1087 9.58 -19.39 13.92
CA ARG A 1087 8.89 -19.81 12.69
C ARG A 1087 7.41 -20.12 12.96
N ALA A 1088 6.52 -19.43 12.26
CA ALA A 1088 5.10 -19.79 12.26
C ALA A 1088 4.92 -21.22 11.70
N LYS A 1089 4.14 -22.06 12.39
CA LYS A 1089 3.80 -23.41 11.93
C LYS A 1089 2.97 -23.30 10.64
N ILE A 1090 3.11 -24.25 9.71
CA ILE A 1090 2.38 -24.31 8.43
C ILE A 1090 0.86 -24.26 8.62
N SER A 1091 0.36 -24.62 9.81
CA SER A 1091 -1.02 -24.40 10.26
C SER A 1091 -1.51 -22.95 10.14
N SER A 1092 -0.61 -21.97 10.06
CA SER A 1092 -0.94 -20.55 9.85
C SER A 1092 -1.34 -20.17 8.42
N LEU A 1093 -1.13 -21.06 7.44
CA LEU A 1093 -1.52 -20.82 6.04
C LEU A 1093 -2.98 -21.21 5.75
N GLY A 1094 -3.74 -21.74 6.71
CA GLY A 1094 -5.17 -22.07 6.53
C GLY A 1094 -5.45 -23.17 5.48
N LEU A 1095 -4.43 -23.88 4.99
CA LEU A 1095 -4.58 -24.95 4.02
C LEU A 1095 -5.20 -26.20 4.68
N GLN A 1096 -6.07 -26.91 3.96
CA GLN A 1096 -6.62 -28.19 4.40
C GLN A 1096 -5.48 -29.19 4.61
N THR A 1097 -5.21 -29.56 5.86
CA THR A 1097 -4.06 -30.39 6.26
C THR A 1097 -4.01 -31.75 5.55
N GLU A 1098 -5.16 -32.27 5.14
CA GLU A 1098 -5.29 -33.55 4.43
C GLU A 1098 -4.76 -33.51 2.98
N LYS A 1099 -4.68 -32.32 2.38
CA LYS A 1099 -4.23 -32.13 0.99
C LYS A 1099 -2.80 -31.61 0.89
N VAL A 1100 -2.06 -31.54 2.01
CA VAL A 1100 -0.71 -30.99 2.07
C VAL A 1100 0.33 -32.09 2.19
N ILE A 1101 1.32 -32.09 1.29
CA ILE A 1101 2.55 -32.86 1.43
C ILE A 1101 3.68 -31.92 1.83
N GLU A 1102 4.25 -32.16 3.02
CA GLU A 1102 5.48 -31.51 3.46
C GLU A 1102 6.70 -32.32 3.01
N VAL A 1103 7.46 -31.80 2.05
CA VAL A 1103 8.73 -32.41 1.63
C VAL A 1103 9.84 -31.83 2.48
N GLY A 1104 10.32 -32.64 3.43
CA GLY A 1104 11.50 -32.31 4.22
C GLY A 1104 12.78 -32.39 3.38
N PHE A 1105 13.65 -31.39 3.48
CA PHE A 1105 15.01 -31.48 2.94
C PHE A 1105 16.02 -30.87 3.90
N LEU A 1106 17.20 -31.49 3.93
CA LEU A 1106 18.27 -31.16 4.85
C LEU A 1106 19.31 -30.32 4.11
N LYS A 1107 19.61 -29.16 4.67
CA LYS A 1107 20.62 -28.22 4.15
C LYS A 1107 21.74 -28.05 5.15
N ASP A 1108 22.96 -28.21 4.68
CA ASP A 1108 24.14 -28.11 5.52
C ASP A 1108 24.71 -26.68 5.49
N ILE A 1109 24.87 -26.03 6.66
CA ILE A 1109 25.39 -24.66 6.84
C ILE A 1109 26.69 -24.59 7.65
#